data_AF-A0A959BLM6-F1
#
_entry.id   AF-A0A959BLM6-F1
#
_cell.length_a   1.000
_cell.length_b   1.000
_cell.length_c   1.000
_cell.angle_alpha   90.00
_cell.angle_beta   90.00
_cell.angle_gamma   90.00
#
_symmetry.space_group_name_H-M   'P 1'
#
loop_
_entity.id
_entity.type
_entity.pdbx_description
1 polymer ?
#
loop_
_entity_poly.entity_id
_entity_poly.type
_entity_poly.pdbx_seq_one_letter_code
_entity_poly.pdbx_strand_id
1 'polypeptide(L)'
;MRTFWLYIYFVIFLPLSAFAQSANVQIKVFDVDEGLSHRKVVKILQDSAGFIWIATIDGLNRFDGYQFLHYKSQGEELFLPHDAFTDMLIDDKDNIWLSSPDYITIYQPASNRFREIKVKQGAIVERQSIVPHSLFLDDSRRLWLAAYDENSAENNLRVLEGKGRIRQATRLEGSYPKHPGVQIGDTLYVGAYDRVVWKLNTNGNIVEALELPPGANRRISQMQVVKDSLFILCIDGTLFTYRPASGALRQHPMSFKTEMASALLVEPDGDIWIGGRGKLLYYDQKREQTIDYDPNILEIVGATCTYRQIFQDRSGVTWVASDFGAIKILHTDPVFTQYLSGRNEYCSSVYCSTRGITEDEAGNIYISYYNAIHVLEPESDNLRPLFPSNDFFNYPFGLTYFKGALYTGNGKRIDLKTLRVDTLLDHPSKDLGHVMADKDSLLWIGFMNWLYQYDPEKQILKEFQDSKGKWDSLDGNISYLYQGKTNDWIWVATLSNGIYKVDKEKGRLEQYHAGQDSPVILRDNQINALYEDGKGQLWMASGQGLHCLELATGRLKVYTTEEGLSNNFINGILPEGDSCIWASTDNGLCRLSIKTGKFTNFFVKDGISANEFNRISFYQSRAGRMYFGGLNGVNAFLPGPYLLEKKEEEQEAPIIFTRFSKFDGKSGNLINRIDGLSIEKKITISPWDRFFSFEFSLADYRQPIDNVFSCWLEGYESDWLPAMENHSIRYNNIPAGTYTFRVRSKAGINNPEWNSQQLAIKVVVQEAFYNSWWFWLLCGGLLTGGVFAIMRYRIYLIHKREMALEQLVRERTQELELEKQKSEELLLNILPAETAEELKKFGAAKAKRHELVTVMFSDFKGFSRISEQMDPEDLVAEIDYCFRAFDEIMEKYGLEKIKTVGDAYLCVGGIRDDDGDEATRVTLAAMEIQEFMSGLRIQREAEEKPCFEARIGIHTGAVVAGIVGIKKFAYDIWGDTVNLAARMETNGDAGKVNISETTHNLIQKLFRCTYHGQYTETDGEDINMYYVEEYLGD
;
A
#
# COMPACT_ATOMS: atom_id res chain seq x y z
N MET A 1 -3.12 43.91 -75.98
CA MET A 1 -2.06 42.88 -76.11
C MET A 1 -1.09 42.78 -74.93
N ARG A 2 -0.91 43.82 -74.08
CA ARG A 2 -0.07 43.72 -72.84
C ARG A 2 -0.77 43.12 -71.61
N THR A 3 -2.11 43.11 -71.57
CA THR A 3 -2.90 42.53 -70.46
C THR A 3 -3.10 41.02 -70.57
N PHE A 4 -2.90 40.42 -71.75
CA PHE A 4 -3.05 38.98 -71.95
C PHE A 4 -1.82 38.17 -71.50
N TRP A 5 -0.62 38.79 -71.53
CA TRP A 5 0.62 38.16 -71.08
C TRP A 5 0.81 38.20 -69.55
N LEU A 6 0.15 39.12 -68.84
CA LEU A 6 0.18 39.15 -67.37
C LEU A 6 -0.65 38.02 -66.74
N TYR A 7 -1.72 37.58 -67.40
CA TYR A 7 -2.54 36.45 -66.93
C TYR A 7 -1.83 35.10 -67.14
N ILE A 8 -1.04 34.95 -68.20
CA ILE A 8 -0.28 33.71 -68.46
C ILE A 8 0.89 33.55 -67.48
N TYR A 9 1.50 34.65 -67.01
CA TYR A 9 2.55 34.58 -65.99
C TYR A 9 2.01 34.28 -64.58
N PHE A 10 0.76 34.64 -64.28
CA PHE A 10 0.14 34.34 -62.97
C PHE A 10 -0.38 32.91 -62.86
N VAL A 11 -0.59 32.21 -63.97
CA VAL A 11 -1.03 30.80 -64.00
C VAL A 11 0.14 29.80 -63.96
N ILE A 12 1.37 30.23 -64.29
CA ILE A 12 2.57 29.36 -64.30
C ILE A 12 3.33 29.35 -62.95
N PHE A 13 2.94 30.20 -61.99
CA PHE A 13 3.59 30.31 -60.66
C PHE A 13 2.61 30.18 -59.49
N LEU A 14 1.52 29.43 -59.65
CA LEU A 14 0.82 28.89 -58.48
C LEU A 14 1.69 27.77 -57.91
N PRO A 15 2.19 27.87 -56.67
CA PRO A 15 2.80 26.72 -56.04
C PRO A 15 1.73 25.64 -56.00
N LEU A 16 2.00 24.50 -56.64
CA LEU A 16 1.34 23.24 -56.30
C LEU A 16 1.66 23.01 -54.82
N SER A 17 0.78 23.53 -53.97
CA SER A 17 0.67 23.10 -52.60
C SER A 17 0.09 21.72 -52.73
N ALA A 18 0.95 20.71 -52.87
CA ALA A 18 0.57 19.35 -52.58
C ALA A 18 0.11 19.41 -51.12
N PHE A 19 -1.20 19.42 -50.93
CA PHE A 19 -1.79 19.09 -49.65
C PHE A 19 -1.41 17.62 -49.44
N ALA A 20 -0.24 17.39 -48.85
CA ALA A 20 0.06 16.13 -48.24
C ALA A 20 -1.12 15.87 -47.30
N GLN A 21 -1.82 14.75 -47.50
CA GLN A 21 -2.75 14.26 -46.49
C GLN A 21 -2.00 14.32 -45.16
N SER A 22 -2.60 15.01 -44.20
CA SER A 22 -2.12 14.98 -42.82
C SER A 22 -1.98 13.52 -42.44
N ALA A 23 -0.75 13.02 -42.34
CA ALA A 23 -0.49 11.79 -41.64
C ALA A 23 -1.22 11.90 -40.29
N ASN A 24 -1.91 10.83 -39.88
CA ASN A 24 -2.68 10.79 -38.65
C ASN A 24 -1.70 10.75 -37.47
N VAL A 25 -1.10 11.90 -37.14
CA VAL A 25 -0.01 12.01 -36.17
C VAL A 25 -0.61 12.31 -34.82
N GLN A 26 -0.35 11.44 -33.84
CA GLN A 26 -0.66 11.72 -32.45
C GLN A 26 0.55 12.37 -31.78
N ILE A 27 0.40 13.65 -31.43
CA ILE A 27 1.39 14.42 -30.67
C ILE A 27 0.86 14.61 -29.26
N LYS A 28 1.68 14.29 -28.25
CA LYS A 28 1.42 14.59 -26.85
C LYS A 28 2.63 15.30 -26.25
N VAL A 29 2.40 16.39 -25.54
CA VAL A 29 3.44 17.13 -24.82
C VAL A 29 3.32 16.79 -23.33
N PHE A 30 4.45 16.51 -22.69
CA PHE A 30 4.55 16.34 -21.25
C PHE A 30 5.36 17.51 -20.66
N ASP A 31 4.68 18.39 -19.94
CA ASP A 31 5.26 19.50 -19.19
C ASP A 31 5.05 19.28 -17.68
N VAL A 32 5.26 20.32 -16.86
CA VAL A 32 5.12 20.30 -15.41
C VAL A 32 3.70 19.93 -14.97
N ASP A 33 2.68 20.36 -15.71
CA ASP A 33 1.28 20.08 -15.42
C ASP A 33 0.95 18.57 -15.61
N GLU A 34 1.64 17.90 -16.53
CA GLU A 34 1.57 16.44 -16.73
C GLU A 34 2.47 15.66 -15.77
N GLY A 35 3.18 16.35 -14.87
CA GLY A 35 4.00 15.76 -13.83
C GLY A 35 5.47 15.62 -14.19
N LEU A 36 6.02 16.37 -15.16
CA LEU A 36 7.47 16.44 -15.38
C LEU A 36 8.14 17.36 -14.33
N SER A 37 9.38 17.07 -13.89
CA SER A 37 10.03 17.91 -12.86
C SER A 37 10.28 19.35 -13.30
N HIS A 38 10.55 19.57 -14.60
CA HIS A 38 10.76 20.88 -15.19
C HIS A 38 10.64 20.84 -16.73
N ARG A 39 10.07 21.90 -17.33
CA ARG A 39 9.81 22.00 -18.79
C ARG A 39 11.03 21.87 -19.69
N LYS A 40 12.19 22.40 -19.26
CA LYS A 40 13.42 22.34 -20.06
C LYS A 40 14.05 20.95 -19.97
N VAL A 41 13.77 20.12 -20.96
CA VAL A 41 14.33 18.77 -21.12
C VAL A 41 15.70 18.85 -21.77
N VAL A 42 16.64 18.10 -21.22
CA VAL A 42 18.03 18.05 -21.69
C VAL A 42 18.25 16.81 -22.53
N LYS A 43 17.83 15.65 -22.02
CA LYS A 43 18.02 14.36 -22.69
C LYS A 43 16.97 13.34 -22.24
N ILE A 44 16.59 12.46 -23.16
CA ILE A 44 15.66 11.35 -23.01
C ILE A 44 16.36 10.07 -23.47
N LEU A 45 16.30 9.02 -22.68
CA LEU A 45 16.83 7.68 -22.99
C LEU A 45 15.92 6.60 -22.39
N GLN A 46 16.05 5.36 -22.86
CA GLN A 46 15.34 4.20 -22.32
C GLN A 46 16.34 3.20 -21.72
N ASP A 47 16.03 2.64 -20.55
CA ASP A 47 16.83 1.57 -19.94
C ASP A 47 16.47 0.16 -20.46
N SER A 48 17.20 -0.85 -20.03
CA SER A 48 16.95 -2.23 -20.47
C SER A 48 15.64 -2.83 -19.97
N ALA A 49 15.15 -2.38 -18.81
CA ALA A 49 13.86 -2.79 -18.25
C ALA A 49 12.67 -2.20 -19.03
N GLY A 50 12.89 -1.08 -19.72
CA GLY A 50 11.92 -0.42 -20.59
C GLY A 50 11.48 0.96 -20.08
N PHE A 51 11.98 1.46 -18.94
CA PHE A 51 11.61 2.78 -18.43
C PHE A 51 12.21 3.90 -19.28
N ILE A 52 11.44 4.97 -19.47
CA ILE A 52 11.92 6.21 -20.07
C ILE A 52 12.52 7.11 -18.98
N TRP A 53 13.75 7.53 -19.19
CA TRP A 53 14.48 8.44 -18.32
C TRP A 53 14.62 9.80 -18.97
N ILE A 54 14.23 10.85 -18.25
CA ILE A 54 14.20 12.23 -18.74
C ILE A 54 15.02 13.12 -17.80
N ALA A 55 16.19 13.54 -18.26
CA ALA A 55 17.02 14.52 -17.58
C ALA A 55 16.52 15.92 -17.93
N THR A 56 16.24 16.73 -16.90
CA THR A 56 15.88 18.14 -17.04
C THR A 56 16.95 19.02 -16.42
N ILE A 57 16.77 20.34 -16.49
CA ILE A 57 17.64 21.27 -15.77
C ILE A 57 17.37 21.31 -14.25
N ASP A 58 16.34 20.62 -13.77
CA ASP A 58 15.92 20.56 -12.36
C ASP A 58 15.33 19.18 -12.04
N GLY A 59 16.20 18.17 -12.02
CA GLY A 59 15.94 16.81 -11.61
C GLY A 59 15.98 15.79 -12.76
N LEU A 60 16.16 14.54 -12.36
CA LEU A 60 16.00 13.37 -13.24
C LEU A 60 14.60 12.79 -13.04
N ASN A 61 13.97 12.39 -14.13
CA ASN A 61 12.63 11.81 -14.12
C ASN A 61 12.67 10.38 -14.67
N ARG A 62 11.97 9.45 -14.02
CA ARG A 62 11.65 8.12 -14.56
C ARG A 62 10.18 8.08 -14.92
N PHE A 63 9.85 7.60 -16.12
CA PHE A 63 8.49 7.51 -16.63
C PHE A 63 8.15 6.07 -17.00
N ASP A 64 7.05 5.56 -16.45
CA ASP A 64 6.61 4.17 -16.61
C ASP A 64 5.45 3.99 -17.61
N GLY A 65 4.98 5.10 -18.21
CA GLY A 65 3.85 5.13 -19.15
C GLY A 65 2.62 5.81 -18.55
N TYR A 66 2.53 5.87 -17.22
CA TYR A 66 1.40 6.43 -16.49
C TYR A 66 1.82 7.57 -15.57
N GLN A 67 2.95 7.43 -14.87
CA GLN A 67 3.41 8.37 -13.85
C GLN A 67 4.89 8.71 -13.99
N PHE A 68 5.23 9.92 -13.58
CA PHE A 68 6.61 10.36 -13.42
C PHE A 68 7.07 10.20 -11.97
N LEU A 69 8.32 9.78 -11.81
CA LEU A 69 9.04 9.74 -10.55
C LEU A 69 10.23 10.69 -10.61
N HIS A 70 10.35 11.54 -9.59
CA HIS A 70 11.34 12.62 -9.55
C HIS A 70 12.49 12.31 -8.61
N TYR A 71 13.71 12.42 -9.12
CA TYR A 71 14.93 12.33 -8.32
C TYR A 71 15.53 13.72 -8.17
N LYS A 72 15.67 14.18 -6.93
CA LYS A 72 16.14 15.54 -6.58
C LYS A 72 17.03 15.53 -5.33
N SER A 73 17.84 16.56 -5.15
CA SER A 73 18.76 16.76 -4.01
C SER A 73 18.06 16.97 -2.67
N GLN A 74 16.81 17.41 -2.69
CA GLN A 74 16.01 17.60 -1.48
C GLN A 74 15.04 16.44 -1.22
N GLY A 75 15.09 15.35 -2.00
CA GLY A 75 14.20 14.20 -1.84
C GLY A 75 14.65 13.29 -0.69
N GLU A 76 13.73 12.91 0.20
CA GLU A 76 14.02 11.96 1.29
C GLU A 76 14.16 10.50 0.80
N GLU A 77 13.31 10.06 -0.14
CA GLU A 77 13.33 8.68 -0.68
C GLU A 77 14.05 8.56 -2.04
N LEU A 78 13.97 9.58 -2.90
CA LEU A 78 14.51 9.62 -4.26
C LEU A 78 15.60 10.70 -4.38
N PHE A 79 16.68 10.52 -3.60
CA PHE A 79 17.78 11.47 -3.53
C PHE A 79 18.77 11.33 -4.68
N LEU A 80 19.14 12.45 -5.32
CA LEU A 80 20.33 12.57 -6.16
C LEU A 80 21.15 13.80 -5.72
N PRO A 81 22.48 13.75 -5.77
CA PRO A 81 23.33 14.82 -5.24
C PRO A 81 23.20 16.17 -5.98
N HIS A 82 22.73 16.15 -7.23
CA HIS A 82 22.57 17.32 -8.08
C HIS A 82 21.22 17.29 -8.81
N ASP A 83 20.73 18.49 -9.14
CA ASP A 83 19.45 18.68 -9.84
C ASP A 83 19.64 19.15 -11.30
N ALA A 84 20.71 19.90 -11.57
CA ALA A 84 20.98 20.44 -12.91
C ALA A 84 21.90 19.50 -13.69
N PHE A 85 21.34 18.89 -14.75
CA PHE A 85 22.08 18.02 -15.64
C PHE A 85 22.28 18.65 -17.01
N THR A 86 23.44 18.40 -17.62
CA THR A 86 23.80 18.91 -18.96
C THR A 86 23.78 17.84 -20.03
N ASP A 87 23.92 16.57 -19.65
CA ASP A 87 23.88 15.39 -20.50
C ASP A 87 23.60 14.13 -19.67
N MET A 88 23.16 13.06 -20.32
CA MET A 88 22.82 11.77 -19.74
C MET A 88 23.26 10.62 -20.66
N LEU A 89 23.71 9.51 -20.11
CA LEU A 89 24.02 8.30 -20.86
C LEU A 89 23.65 7.05 -20.05
N ILE A 90 23.14 6.01 -20.71
CA ILE A 90 22.86 4.71 -20.07
C ILE A 90 23.86 3.70 -20.64
N ASP A 91 24.55 2.97 -19.77
CA ASP A 91 25.47 1.91 -20.18
C ASP A 91 24.78 0.53 -20.27
N ASP A 92 25.49 -0.47 -20.81
CA ASP A 92 24.96 -1.84 -20.99
C ASP A 92 24.58 -2.56 -19.68
N LYS A 93 24.90 -1.99 -18.51
CA LYS A 93 24.54 -2.51 -17.19
C LYS A 93 23.43 -1.68 -16.53
N ASP A 94 22.77 -0.82 -17.30
CA ASP A 94 21.77 0.15 -16.86
C ASP A 94 22.24 1.14 -15.80
N ASN A 95 23.55 1.43 -15.73
CA ASN A 95 23.99 2.58 -14.94
C ASN A 95 23.73 3.86 -15.73
N ILE A 96 23.14 4.84 -15.07
CA ILE A 96 22.82 6.15 -15.63
C ILE A 96 23.95 7.10 -15.25
N TRP A 97 24.66 7.57 -16.27
CA TRP A 97 25.73 8.55 -16.19
C TRP A 97 25.15 9.93 -16.41
N LEU A 98 25.23 10.79 -15.41
CA LEU A 98 24.69 12.15 -15.43
C LEU A 98 25.83 13.15 -15.31
N SER A 99 25.87 14.15 -16.18
CA SER A 99 26.82 15.25 -16.04
C SER A 99 26.17 16.46 -15.37
N SER A 100 26.86 16.97 -14.36
CA SER A 100 26.55 18.22 -13.68
C SER A 100 27.80 19.12 -13.67
N PRO A 101 27.67 20.43 -13.43
CA PRO A 101 28.84 21.28 -13.24
C PRO A 101 29.80 20.68 -12.21
N ASP A 102 31.07 20.53 -12.57
CA ASP A 102 32.16 19.94 -11.79
C ASP A 102 32.07 18.44 -11.44
N TYR A 103 30.99 17.73 -11.78
CA TYR A 103 30.77 16.34 -11.36
C TYR A 103 30.17 15.45 -12.45
N ILE A 104 30.52 14.15 -12.39
CA ILE A 104 29.80 13.07 -13.06
C ILE A 104 29.17 12.19 -11.99
N THR A 105 27.86 12.00 -12.05
CA THR A 105 27.12 11.10 -11.15
C THR A 105 26.81 9.81 -11.88
N ILE A 106 27.21 8.68 -11.30
CA ILE A 106 26.86 7.34 -11.77
C ILE A 106 25.74 6.83 -10.88
N TYR A 107 24.53 6.73 -11.40
CA TYR A 107 23.37 6.23 -10.69
C TYR A 107 23.06 4.79 -11.11
N GLN A 108 22.77 3.92 -10.14
CA GLN A 108 22.45 2.50 -10.33
C GLN A 108 21.00 2.24 -9.91
N PRO A 109 20.03 2.29 -10.84
CA PRO A 109 18.60 2.18 -10.54
C PRO A 109 18.23 0.89 -9.79
N ALA A 110 18.86 -0.24 -10.16
CA ALA A 110 18.60 -1.56 -9.57
C ALA A 110 19.02 -1.72 -8.10
N SER A 111 19.77 -0.77 -7.55
CA SER A 111 20.13 -0.77 -6.12
C SER A 111 19.86 0.54 -5.40
N ASN A 112 19.34 1.54 -6.12
CA ASN A 112 19.20 2.93 -5.67
C ASN A 112 20.50 3.47 -5.05
N ARG A 113 21.63 3.27 -5.73
CA ARG A 113 22.94 3.75 -5.28
C ARG A 113 23.53 4.68 -6.32
N PHE A 114 24.25 5.69 -5.86
CA PHE A 114 25.00 6.57 -6.74
C PHE A 114 26.45 6.70 -6.29
N ARG A 115 27.30 7.10 -7.23
CA ARG A 115 28.69 7.45 -7.01
C ARG A 115 29.04 8.71 -7.78
N GLU A 116 29.65 9.67 -7.11
CA GLU A 116 30.12 10.91 -7.75
C GLU A 116 31.60 10.84 -8.09
N ILE A 117 31.96 11.46 -9.22
CA ILE A 117 33.32 11.62 -9.69
C ILE A 117 33.55 13.11 -9.97
N LYS A 118 34.50 13.69 -9.26
CA LYS A 118 34.84 15.11 -9.39
C LYS A 118 35.66 15.36 -10.66
N VAL A 119 35.16 16.22 -11.54
CA VAL A 119 35.79 16.61 -12.80
C VAL A 119 36.84 17.72 -12.60
N LYS A 120 36.54 18.70 -11.75
CA LYS A 120 37.47 19.79 -11.40
C LYS A 120 38.37 19.39 -10.24
N GLN A 121 39.69 19.38 -10.46
CA GLN A 121 40.66 19.18 -9.38
C GLN A 121 40.80 20.46 -8.55
N GLY A 122 40.83 20.33 -7.21
CA GLY A 122 40.97 21.48 -6.29
C GLY A 122 39.64 22.01 -5.73
N ALA A 123 39.65 23.24 -5.22
CA ALA A 123 38.48 23.90 -4.64
C ALA A 123 37.47 24.31 -5.73
N ILE A 124 36.18 24.16 -5.43
CA ILE A 124 35.10 24.68 -6.28
C ILE A 124 34.88 26.13 -5.87
N VAL A 125 34.94 27.02 -6.85
CA VAL A 125 34.78 28.47 -6.69
C VAL A 125 33.70 28.89 -7.67
N GLU A 126 32.82 29.78 -7.20
CA GLU A 126 31.74 30.32 -8.02
C GLU A 126 32.27 30.90 -9.34
N ARG A 127 31.59 30.62 -10.46
CA ARG A 127 31.93 31.08 -11.82
C ARG A 127 33.27 30.56 -12.38
N GLN A 128 33.77 29.46 -11.85
CA GLN A 128 34.95 28.77 -12.36
C GLN A 128 34.68 27.28 -12.57
N SER A 129 33.46 26.91 -12.96
CA SER A 129 33.05 25.52 -13.06
C SER A 129 33.63 24.88 -14.32
N ILE A 130 33.89 23.58 -14.24
CA ILE A 130 34.18 22.74 -15.41
C ILE A 130 32.91 21.95 -15.72
N VAL A 131 32.22 22.30 -16.81
CA VAL A 131 30.90 21.76 -17.17
C VAL A 131 31.04 20.74 -18.31
N PRO A 132 30.77 19.45 -18.06
CA PRO A 132 30.71 18.46 -19.13
C PRO A 132 29.44 18.65 -19.98
N HIS A 133 29.53 18.61 -21.30
CA HIS A 133 28.39 18.87 -22.20
C HIS A 133 28.11 17.78 -23.23
N SER A 134 29.06 16.89 -23.51
CA SER A 134 28.90 15.82 -24.49
C SER A 134 29.57 14.56 -24.00
N LEU A 135 28.77 13.60 -23.57
CA LEU A 135 29.16 12.29 -23.07
C LEU A 135 28.99 11.24 -24.17
N PHE A 136 30.00 10.39 -24.35
CA PHE A 136 29.90 9.20 -25.19
C PHE A 136 30.79 8.08 -24.63
N LEU A 137 30.42 6.83 -24.92
CA LEU A 137 31.23 5.66 -24.59
C LEU A 137 32.03 5.24 -25.81
N ASP A 138 33.25 4.75 -25.58
CA ASP A 138 33.97 3.98 -26.58
C ASP A 138 33.63 2.48 -26.49
N ASP A 139 34.05 1.69 -27.48
CA ASP A 139 33.84 0.23 -27.53
C ASP A 139 34.50 -0.50 -26.35
N SER A 140 35.51 0.11 -25.73
CA SER A 140 36.16 -0.37 -24.50
C SER A 140 35.42 0.05 -23.23
N ARG A 141 34.25 0.69 -23.36
CA ARG A 141 33.38 1.20 -22.30
C ARG A 141 34.05 2.25 -21.39
N ARG A 142 34.98 3.04 -21.93
CA ARG A 142 35.51 4.22 -21.26
C ARG A 142 34.62 5.42 -21.58
N LEU A 143 34.29 6.20 -20.55
CA LEU A 143 33.51 7.43 -20.70
C LEU A 143 34.41 8.54 -21.23
N TRP A 144 34.04 9.09 -22.37
CA TRP A 144 34.62 10.31 -22.94
C TRP A 144 33.66 11.47 -22.70
N LEU A 145 34.23 12.64 -22.38
CA LEU A 145 33.45 13.85 -22.12
C LEU A 145 34.15 15.09 -22.67
N ALA A 146 33.40 15.93 -23.37
CA ALA A 146 33.82 17.29 -23.69
C ALA A 146 33.43 18.21 -22.51
N ALA A 147 34.42 18.84 -21.90
CA ALA A 147 34.24 19.74 -20.76
C ALA A 147 34.61 21.18 -21.12
N TYR A 148 33.69 22.10 -20.85
CA TYR A 148 33.88 23.54 -20.97
C TYR A 148 34.35 24.12 -19.64
N ASP A 149 35.44 24.86 -19.64
CA ASP A 149 35.95 25.58 -18.48
C ASP A 149 35.45 27.02 -18.50
N GLU A 150 34.57 27.37 -17.54
CA GLU A 150 33.98 28.72 -17.45
C GLU A 150 35.01 29.83 -17.20
N ASN A 151 36.17 29.49 -16.60
CA ASN A 151 37.19 30.47 -16.25
C ASN A 151 38.08 30.81 -17.46
N SER A 152 38.48 29.79 -18.23
CA SER A 152 39.35 29.97 -19.40
C SER A 152 38.58 30.14 -20.72
N ALA A 153 37.28 29.83 -20.72
CA ALA A 153 36.44 29.70 -21.92
C ALA A 153 36.98 28.67 -22.93
N GLU A 154 37.70 27.66 -22.44
CA GLU A 154 38.30 26.59 -23.25
C GLU A 154 37.54 25.29 -23.14
N ASN A 155 37.49 24.55 -24.24
CA ASN A 155 36.95 23.20 -24.27
C ASN A 155 38.08 22.17 -24.21
N ASN A 156 37.85 21.07 -23.48
CA ASN A 156 38.82 20.00 -23.35
C ASN A 156 38.12 18.65 -23.44
N LEU A 157 38.68 17.76 -24.25
CA LEU A 157 38.26 16.37 -24.28
C LEU A 157 38.95 15.62 -23.15
N ARG A 158 38.16 14.92 -22.33
CA ARG A 158 38.64 14.15 -21.20
C ARG A 158 38.11 12.71 -21.26
N VAL A 159 38.86 11.78 -20.68
CA VAL A 159 38.49 10.36 -20.59
C VAL A 159 38.53 9.89 -19.15
N LEU A 160 37.54 9.09 -18.76
CA LEU A 160 37.47 8.45 -17.45
C LEU A 160 38.23 7.12 -17.48
N GLU A 161 39.24 7.00 -16.62
CA GLU A 161 40.01 5.77 -16.44
C GLU A 161 39.49 4.93 -15.26
N GLY A 162 39.77 3.63 -15.25
CA GLY A 162 39.14 2.63 -14.36
C GLY A 162 39.27 2.83 -12.84
N LYS A 163 40.05 3.82 -12.36
CA LYS A 163 40.11 4.21 -10.94
C LYS A 163 39.19 5.40 -10.59
N GLY A 164 38.36 5.88 -11.51
CA GLY A 164 37.57 7.10 -11.34
C GLY A 164 38.39 8.37 -11.50
N ARG A 165 39.57 8.29 -12.13
CA ARG A 165 40.43 9.43 -12.44
C ARG A 165 40.11 9.90 -13.85
N ILE A 166 39.90 11.21 -14.00
CA ILE A 166 39.68 11.84 -15.31
C ILE A 166 41.02 12.37 -15.83
N ARG A 167 41.41 11.92 -17.02
CA ARG A 167 42.60 12.38 -17.75
C ARG A 167 42.17 13.32 -18.88
N GLN A 168 42.83 14.46 -19.02
CA GLN A 168 42.67 15.31 -20.18
C GLN A 168 43.42 14.69 -21.38
N ALA A 169 42.69 14.45 -22.47
CA ALA A 169 43.20 13.81 -23.67
C ALA A 169 43.74 14.86 -24.66
N THR A 170 42.89 15.81 -25.06
CA THR A 170 43.26 16.89 -25.98
C THR A 170 42.46 18.17 -25.70
N ARG A 171 43.01 19.32 -26.10
CA ARG A 171 42.30 20.61 -26.07
C ARG A 171 41.45 20.74 -27.33
N LEU A 172 40.20 21.17 -27.16
CA LEU A 172 39.27 21.42 -28.25
C LEU A 172 39.25 22.92 -28.52
N GLU A 173 39.42 23.32 -29.78
CA GLU A 173 39.44 24.73 -30.15
C GLU A 173 38.03 25.34 -30.17
N GLY A 174 37.95 26.65 -29.97
CA GLY A 174 36.68 27.38 -29.96
C GLY A 174 35.97 27.41 -28.60
N SER A 175 34.97 28.28 -28.50
CA SER A 175 34.21 28.57 -27.27
C SER A 175 32.85 27.87 -27.20
N TYR A 176 32.46 27.12 -28.24
CA TYR A 176 31.18 26.41 -28.25
C TYR A 176 31.30 25.16 -27.38
N PRO A 177 30.42 24.92 -26.39
CA PRO A 177 30.65 23.89 -25.39
C PRO A 177 30.31 22.46 -25.86
N LYS A 178 29.47 22.30 -26.90
CA LYS A 178 29.03 20.97 -27.36
C LYS A 178 29.96 20.48 -28.47
N HIS A 179 30.58 19.33 -28.21
CA HIS A 179 31.46 18.64 -29.15
C HIS A 179 31.00 17.18 -29.22
N PRO A 180 30.12 16.83 -30.17
CA PRO A 180 29.62 15.46 -30.28
C PRO A 180 30.78 14.52 -30.60
N GLY A 181 30.69 13.29 -30.08
CA GLY A 181 31.70 12.25 -30.29
C GLY A 181 31.04 10.91 -30.57
N VAL A 182 31.61 10.18 -31.53
CA VAL A 182 31.15 8.84 -31.93
C VAL A 182 32.34 7.96 -32.30
N GLN A 183 32.16 6.65 -32.35
CA GLN A 183 33.21 5.69 -32.72
C GLN A 183 32.81 4.91 -33.98
N ILE A 184 33.78 4.66 -34.86
CA ILE A 184 33.66 3.71 -35.97
C ILE A 184 34.95 2.88 -36.02
N GLY A 185 34.84 1.58 -35.75
CA GLY A 185 36.02 0.72 -35.57
C GLY A 185 36.93 1.25 -34.47
N ASP A 186 38.25 1.26 -34.69
CA ASP A 186 39.23 1.76 -33.70
C ASP A 186 39.42 3.30 -33.69
N THR A 187 38.58 4.04 -34.43
CA THR A 187 38.73 5.50 -34.59
C THR A 187 37.56 6.24 -33.94
N LEU A 188 37.89 7.21 -33.09
CA LEU A 188 36.95 8.13 -32.49
C LEU A 188 36.82 9.37 -33.38
N TYR A 189 35.60 9.78 -33.69
CA TYR A 189 35.29 10.99 -34.43
C TYR A 189 34.71 12.01 -33.47
N VAL A 190 35.35 13.17 -33.34
CA VAL A 190 34.91 14.25 -32.45
C VAL A 190 34.76 15.54 -33.25
N GLY A 191 33.64 16.23 -33.06
CA GLY A 191 33.45 17.57 -33.61
C GLY A 191 34.44 18.53 -32.97
N ALA A 192 35.45 18.98 -33.71
CA ALA A 192 36.57 19.73 -33.15
C ALA A 192 36.20 21.20 -32.98
N TYR A 193 36.11 21.94 -34.08
CA TYR A 193 35.73 23.35 -34.10
C TYR A 193 35.22 23.70 -35.49
N ASP A 194 34.32 24.67 -35.58
CA ASP A 194 33.69 25.08 -36.84
C ASP A 194 33.31 23.86 -37.69
N ARG A 195 33.92 23.72 -38.88
CA ARG A 195 33.60 22.69 -39.87
C ARG A 195 34.50 21.44 -39.81
N VAL A 196 35.28 21.27 -38.76
CA VAL A 196 36.33 20.23 -38.67
C VAL A 196 35.90 19.10 -37.74
N VAL A 197 35.98 17.86 -38.24
CA VAL A 197 35.87 16.63 -37.44
C VAL A 197 37.27 16.06 -37.24
N TRP A 198 37.70 15.86 -36.00
CA TRP A 198 38.96 15.16 -35.72
C TRP A 198 38.73 13.67 -35.62
N LYS A 199 39.60 12.91 -36.28
CA LYS A 199 39.77 11.47 -36.11
C LYS A 199 40.84 11.26 -35.03
N LEU A 200 40.45 10.71 -33.90
CA LEU A 200 41.32 10.40 -32.78
C LEU A 200 41.52 8.88 -32.71
N ASN A 201 42.71 8.46 -32.28
CA ASN A 201 42.88 7.08 -31.85
C ASN A 201 42.26 6.86 -30.46
N THR A 202 42.19 5.60 -30.01
CA THR A 202 41.68 5.23 -28.68
C THR A 202 42.49 5.82 -27.51
N ASN A 203 43.67 6.40 -27.74
CA ASN A 203 44.45 7.10 -26.72
C ASN A 203 44.09 8.59 -26.62
N GLY A 204 43.28 9.12 -27.56
CA GLY A 204 42.87 10.51 -27.65
C GLY A 204 43.79 11.41 -28.47
N ASN A 205 44.76 10.83 -29.20
CA ASN A 205 45.64 11.59 -30.07
C ASN A 205 44.99 11.81 -31.43
N ILE A 206 45.15 13.02 -31.98
CA ILE A 206 44.66 13.37 -33.32
C ILE A 206 45.47 12.62 -34.38
N VAL A 207 44.77 11.80 -35.18
CA VAL A 207 45.33 11.04 -36.30
C VAL A 207 45.15 11.80 -37.60
N GLU A 208 43.95 12.36 -37.81
CA GLU A 208 43.58 13.07 -39.04
C GLU A 208 42.48 14.10 -38.75
N ALA A 209 42.38 15.15 -39.56
CA ALA A 209 41.28 16.11 -39.52
C ALA A 209 40.48 16.04 -40.82
N LEU A 210 39.18 15.78 -40.72
CA LEU A 210 38.24 15.83 -41.82
C LEU A 210 37.59 17.22 -41.84
N GLU A 211 37.90 18.00 -42.87
CA GLU A 211 37.32 19.33 -43.06
C GLU A 211 36.09 19.26 -43.97
N LEU A 212 34.94 19.69 -43.46
CA LEU A 212 33.71 19.78 -44.23
C LEU A 212 33.78 20.98 -45.19
N PRO A 213 33.00 20.99 -46.30
CA PRO A 213 32.99 22.11 -47.22
C PRO A 213 32.66 23.45 -46.51
N PRO A 214 33.00 24.62 -47.08
CA PRO A 214 32.71 25.92 -46.49
C PRO A 214 31.20 26.29 -46.53
N GLY A 215 30.69 26.90 -45.46
CA GLY A 215 29.27 27.30 -45.31
C GLY A 215 29.08 28.29 -44.15
N ALA A 216 27.91 28.94 -44.08
CA ALA A 216 27.61 29.93 -43.05
C ALA A 216 27.38 29.25 -41.69
N ASN A 217 28.25 29.49 -40.69
CA ASN A 217 28.18 28.86 -39.36
C ASN A 217 28.09 27.32 -39.38
N ARG A 218 29.06 26.67 -40.04
CA ARG A 218 29.15 25.20 -40.20
C ARG A 218 29.65 24.41 -38.98
N ARG A 219 29.37 24.92 -37.77
CA ARG A 219 29.69 24.23 -36.52
C ARG A 219 28.96 22.90 -36.44
N ILE A 220 29.65 21.84 -36.04
CA ILE A 220 29.05 20.51 -35.89
C ILE A 220 28.21 20.51 -34.61
N SER A 221 26.90 20.23 -34.75
CA SER A 221 25.97 20.19 -33.62
C SER A 221 25.71 18.77 -33.12
N GLN A 222 25.63 17.80 -34.03
CA GLN A 222 25.38 16.40 -33.70
C GLN A 222 26.05 15.46 -34.71
N MET A 223 26.43 14.28 -34.25
CA MET A 223 26.91 13.18 -35.09
C MET A 223 26.26 11.86 -34.68
N GLN A 224 25.98 11.01 -35.66
CA GLN A 224 25.46 9.66 -35.42
C GLN A 224 26.07 8.68 -36.42
N VAL A 225 26.32 7.47 -35.97
CA VAL A 225 26.78 6.36 -36.81
C VAL A 225 25.63 5.43 -37.05
N VAL A 226 25.36 5.11 -38.32
CA VAL A 226 24.40 4.07 -38.71
C VAL A 226 25.07 3.15 -39.71
N LYS A 227 25.15 1.86 -39.36
CA LYS A 227 25.95 0.85 -40.08
C LYS A 227 27.41 1.33 -40.14
N ASP A 228 27.94 1.58 -41.34
CA ASP A 228 29.31 2.08 -41.55
C ASP A 228 29.36 3.52 -42.09
N SER A 229 28.28 4.29 -41.93
CA SER A 229 28.19 5.68 -42.39
C SER A 229 28.06 6.64 -41.22
N LEU A 230 28.89 7.69 -41.23
CA LEU A 230 28.85 8.78 -40.29
C LEU A 230 27.94 9.89 -40.83
N PHE A 231 26.92 10.25 -40.06
CA PHE A 231 26.05 11.38 -40.32
C PHE A 231 26.50 12.57 -39.47
N ILE A 232 26.70 13.73 -40.09
CA ILE A 232 27.26 14.93 -39.46
C ILE A 232 26.31 16.09 -39.71
N LEU A 233 25.64 16.56 -38.65
CA LEU A 233 24.74 17.69 -38.69
C LEU A 233 25.48 18.97 -38.27
N CYS A 234 25.37 20.01 -39.08
CA CYS A 234 25.86 21.34 -38.79
C CYS A 234 24.74 22.23 -38.23
N ILE A 235 25.10 23.24 -37.42
CA ILE A 235 24.17 24.22 -36.81
C ILE A 235 23.32 24.94 -37.88
N ASP A 236 23.86 25.14 -39.08
CA ASP A 236 23.15 25.78 -40.20
C ASP A 236 22.06 24.90 -40.85
N GLY A 237 21.95 23.65 -40.42
CA GLY A 237 21.01 22.64 -40.94
C GLY A 237 21.57 21.79 -42.09
N THR A 238 22.83 21.98 -42.48
CA THR A 238 23.48 21.09 -43.45
C THR A 238 23.73 19.73 -42.83
N LEU A 239 23.30 18.65 -43.48
CA LEU A 239 23.60 17.28 -43.10
C LEU A 239 24.59 16.66 -44.10
N PHE A 240 25.68 16.11 -43.60
CA PHE A 240 26.65 15.36 -44.40
C PHE A 240 26.62 13.87 -44.07
N THR A 241 26.92 13.06 -45.08
CA THR A 241 27.18 11.63 -44.95
C THR A 241 28.62 11.36 -45.32
N TYR A 242 29.34 10.64 -44.46
CA TYR A 242 30.73 10.26 -44.65
C TYR A 242 30.88 8.74 -44.50
N ARG A 243 31.45 8.09 -45.52
CA ARG A 243 31.80 6.67 -45.46
C ARG A 243 33.30 6.50 -45.30
N PRO A 244 33.80 6.04 -44.14
CA PRO A 244 35.24 5.88 -43.90
C PRO A 244 35.92 4.95 -44.92
N ALA A 245 35.28 3.84 -45.29
CA ALA A 245 35.84 2.84 -46.20
C ALA A 245 36.16 3.37 -47.61
N SER A 246 35.36 4.33 -48.11
CA SER A 246 35.57 4.94 -49.44
C SER A 246 36.11 6.36 -49.37
N GLY A 247 36.18 6.97 -48.18
CA GLY A 247 36.46 8.39 -48.00
C GLY A 247 35.39 9.32 -48.60
N ALA A 248 34.25 8.80 -49.05
CA ALA A 248 33.24 9.59 -49.74
C ALA A 248 32.47 10.47 -48.74
N LEU A 249 32.59 11.79 -48.92
CA LEU A 249 31.81 12.80 -48.21
C LEU A 249 30.74 13.39 -49.16
N ARG A 250 29.47 13.34 -48.78
CA ARG A 250 28.36 13.88 -49.58
C ARG A 250 27.39 14.66 -48.71
N GLN A 251 26.87 15.77 -49.24
CA GLN A 251 25.76 16.47 -48.61
C GLN A 251 24.46 15.68 -48.82
N HIS A 252 23.69 15.50 -47.76
CA HIS A 252 22.43 14.77 -47.78
C HIS A 252 21.29 15.67 -48.32
N PRO A 253 20.35 15.14 -49.13
CA PRO A 253 19.20 15.91 -49.65
C PRO A 253 18.36 16.59 -48.58
N MET A 254 18.27 15.97 -47.39
CA MET A 254 17.56 16.50 -46.21
C MET A 254 18.20 17.77 -45.58
N SER A 255 19.30 18.27 -46.13
CA SER A 255 19.88 19.54 -45.68
C SER A 255 18.88 20.67 -45.84
N PHE A 256 18.65 21.44 -44.78
CA PHE A 256 17.75 22.59 -44.79
C PHE A 256 18.43 23.80 -44.17
N LYS A 257 17.83 24.98 -44.32
CA LYS A 257 18.33 26.19 -43.67
C LYS A 257 17.62 26.40 -42.34
N THR A 258 18.39 26.54 -41.28
CA THR A 258 17.87 26.95 -39.97
C THR A 258 18.90 27.81 -39.23
N GLU A 259 18.43 28.57 -38.25
CA GLU A 259 19.29 29.34 -37.38
C GLU A 259 20.09 28.45 -36.42
N MET A 260 19.52 27.32 -36.01
CA MET A 260 20.14 26.42 -35.04
C MET A 260 19.56 25.01 -35.12
N ALA A 261 20.18 24.14 -35.90
CA ALA A 261 19.96 22.69 -35.86
C ALA A 261 20.71 22.08 -34.67
N SER A 262 20.01 21.32 -33.84
CA SER A 262 20.55 20.80 -32.58
C SER A 262 20.25 19.34 -32.29
N ALA A 263 19.35 18.70 -33.04
CA ALA A 263 18.98 17.31 -32.85
C ALA A 263 19.01 16.54 -34.16
N LEU A 264 19.51 15.30 -34.12
CA LEU A 264 19.55 14.36 -35.23
C LEU A 264 19.17 12.99 -34.70
N LEU A 265 18.31 12.30 -35.43
CA LEU A 265 18.11 10.85 -35.32
C LEU A 265 18.05 10.28 -36.73
N VAL A 266 18.91 9.31 -37.02
CA VAL A 266 18.88 8.51 -38.24
C VAL A 266 18.42 7.10 -37.86
N GLU A 267 17.32 6.66 -38.45
CA GLU A 267 16.70 5.36 -38.21
C GLU A 267 17.42 4.25 -39.02
N PRO A 268 17.29 2.97 -38.63
CA PRO A 268 17.99 1.85 -39.30
C PRO A 268 17.59 1.63 -40.76
N ASP A 269 16.36 1.97 -41.11
CA ASP A 269 15.80 1.95 -42.47
C ASP A 269 16.30 3.12 -43.33
N GLY A 270 16.87 4.15 -42.69
CA GLY A 270 17.51 5.30 -43.29
C GLY A 270 16.68 6.59 -43.24
N ASP A 271 15.51 6.54 -42.59
CA ASP A 271 14.72 7.74 -42.33
C ASP A 271 15.44 8.67 -41.36
N ILE A 272 15.19 9.97 -41.50
CA ILE A 272 15.98 10.99 -40.79
C ILE A 272 15.07 12.01 -40.13
N TRP A 273 15.25 12.19 -38.83
CA TRP A 273 14.72 13.31 -38.08
C TRP A 273 15.80 14.36 -37.85
N ILE A 274 15.47 15.62 -38.14
CA ILE A 274 16.30 16.76 -37.77
C ILE A 274 15.47 17.79 -37.02
N GLY A 275 15.94 18.16 -35.85
CA GLY A 275 15.33 19.17 -35.00
C GLY A 275 16.24 20.38 -34.80
N GLY A 276 15.64 21.55 -34.76
CA GLY A 276 16.31 22.80 -34.44
C GLY A 276 15.38 23.77 -33.72
N ARG A 277 15.69 25.07 -33.80
CA ARG A 277 14.76 26.10 -33.32
C ARG A 277 13.63 26.31 -34.34
N GLY A 278 12.39 26.04 -33.95
CA GLY A 278 11.18 26.24 -34.76
C GLY A 278 11.09 25.38 -36.01
N LYS A 279 11.80 24.25 -36.04
CA LYS A 279 11.78 23.27 -37.14
C LYS A 279 12.01 21.86 -36.61
N LEU A 280 11.06 20.97 -36.84
CA LEU A 280 11.20 19.54 -36.58
C LEU A 280 10.81 18.79 -37.85
N LEU A 281 11.81 18.34 -38.59
CA LEU A 281 11.64 17.75 -39.89
C LEU A 281 11.88 16.25 -39.82
N TYR A 282 11.02 15.48 -40.47
CA TYR A 282 11.18 14.05 -40.73
C TYR A 282 11.32 13.84 -42.23
N TYR A 283 12.26 12.99 -42.63
CA TYR A 283 12.50 12.62 -44.01
C TYR A 283 12.29 11.13 -44.20
N ASP A 284 11.28 10.79 -44.98
CA ASP A 284 11.03 9.44 -45.46
C ASP A 284 11.96 9.20 -46.66
N GLN A 285 12.94 8.30 -46.47
CA GLN A 285 13.92 8.00 -47.50
C GLN A 285 13.29 7.28 -48.70
N LYS A 286 12.24 6.47 -48.50
CA LYS A 286 11.60 5.69 -49.57
C LYS A 286 10.78 6.59 -50.50
N ARG A 287 10.08 7.57 -49.93
CA ARG A 287 9.23 8.52 -50.69
C ARG A 287 9.98 9.79 -51.10
N GLU A 288 11.18 10.01 -50.55
CA GLU A 288 11.94 11.27 -50.67
C GLU A 288 11.11 12.50 -50.26
N GLN A 289 10.25 12.34 -49.26
CA GLN A 289 9.36 13.39 -48.76
C GLN A 289 9.82 13.89 -47.39
N THR A 290 9.67 15.20 -47.18
CA THR A 290 9.96 15.84 -45.89
C THR A 290 8.66 16.35 -45.26
N ILE A 291 8.44 16.00 -44.00
CA ILE A 291 7.29 16.41 -43.20
C ILE A 291 7.79 17.33 -42.08
N ASP A 292 7.16 18.50 -41.90
CA ASP A 292 7.45 19.43 -40.80
C ASP A 292 6.39 19.29 -39.69
N TYR A 293 6.82 18.87 -38.51
CA TYR A 293 5.97 18.66 -37.34
C TYR A 293 5.86 19.92 -36.45
N ASP A 294 6.73 20.92 -36.64
CA ASP A 294 6.75 22.12 -35.81
C ASP A 294 5.42 22.88 -35.79
N PRO A 295 4.67 23.04 -36.90
CA PRO A 295 3.38 23.73 -36.88
C PRO A 295 2.36 23.10 -35.93
N ASN A 296 2.25 21.77 -35.91
CA ASN A 296 1.33 21.05 -35.04
C ASN A 296 1.75 21.14 -33.57
N ILE A 297 3.06 21.11 -33.30
CA ILE A 297 3.61 21.26 -31.95
C ILE A 297 3.39 22.70 -31.46
N LEU A 298 3.61 23.70 -32.33
CA LEU A 298 3.42 25.11 -32.04
C LEU A 298 1.97 25.43 -31.66
N GLU A 299 0.99 24.78 -32.30
CA GLU A 299 -0.42 24.90 -31.96
C GLU A 299 -0.73 24.37 -30.54
N ILE A 300 -0.08 23.28 -30.11
CA ILE A 300 -0.26 22.68 -28.79
C ILE A 300 0.46 23.48 -27.71
N VAL A 301 1.73 23.84 -27.94
CA VAL A 301 2.61 24.48 -26.95
C VAL A 301 2.37 26.00 -26.88
N GLY A 302 1.96 26.64 -27.98
CA GLY A 302 1.78 28.08 -28.08
C GLY A 302 3.08 28.89 -28.17
N ALA A 303 4.24 28.24 -28.29
CA ALA A 303 5.55 28.89 -28.40
C ALA A 303 6.52 28.11 -29.30
N THR A 304 7.43 28.84 -29.95
CA THR A 304 8.47 28.23 -30.79
C THR A 304 9.43 27.41 -29.93
N CYS A 305 9.45 26.10 -30.17
CA CYS A 305 10.30 25.16 -29.45
C CYS A 305 11.73 25.12 -30.01
N THR A 306 12.67 24.78 -29.14
CA THR A 306 14.02 24.38 -29.51
C THR A 306 14.20 22.89 -29.26
N TYR A 307 14.26 22.10 -30.33
CA TYR A 307 14.41 20.64 -30.24
C TYR A 307 15.87 20.25 -29.99
N ARG A 308 16.16 19.72 -28.80
CA ARG A 308 17.52 19.47 -28.31
C ARG A 308 18.04 18.06 -28.58
N GLN A 309 17.15 17.08 -28.61
CA GLN A 309 17.45 15.69 -28.89
C GLN A 309 16.19 15.02 -29.44
N ILE A 310 16.37 14.07 -30.33
CA ILE A 310 15.33 13.17 -30.83
C ILE A 310 15.79 11.75 -30.49
N PHE A 311 14.89 10.96 -29.91
CA PHE A 311 15.16 9.61 -29.42
C PHE A 311 13.95 8.74 -29.77
N GLN A 312 14.16 7.56 -30.34
CA GLN A 312 13.09 6.59 -30.58
C GLN A 312 13.20 5.48 -29.54
N ASP A 313 12.08 5.18 -28.88
CA ASP A 313 12.01 4.08 -27.92
C ASP A 313 11.80 2.72 -28.62
N ARG A 314 11.91 1.63 -27.86
CA ARG A 314 11.74 0.26 -28.38
C ARG A 314 10.33 -0.05 -28.89
N SER A 315 9.33 0.75 -28.51
CA SER A 315 7.95 0.62 -29.02
C SER A 315 7.72 1.40 -30.31
N GLY A 316 8.76 2.04 -30.86
CA GLY A 316 8.70 2.85 -32.08
C GLY A 316 8.17 4.27 -31.86
N VAL A 317 7.99 4.70 -30.61
CA VAL A 317 7.54 6.07 -30.31
C VAL A 317 8.75 7.01 -30.34
N THR A 318 8.59 8.13 -31.04
CA THR A 318 9.62 9.17 -31.12
C THR A 318 9.42 10.18 -30.00
N TRP A 319 10.41 10.30 -29.14
CA TRP A 319 10.50 11.27 -28.06
C TRP A 319 11.45 12.41 -28.44
N VAL A 320 10.99 13.64 -28.24
CA VAL A 320 11.76 14.85 -28.53
C VAL A 320 11.94 15.67 -27.27
N ALA A 321 13.19 15.91 -26.89
CA ALA A 321 13.55 16.81 -25.81
C ALA A 321 13.44 18.26 -26.28
N SER A 322 12.67 19.09 -25.58
CA SER A 322 12.50 20.50 -25.92
C SER A 322 12.71 21.42 -24.71
N ASP A 323 12.68 22.73 -24.95
CA ASP A 323 12.61 23.77 -23.92
C ASP A 323 11.21 23.95 -23.29
N PHE A 324 10.20 23.27 -23.83
CA PHE A 324 8.80 23.28 -23.40
C PHE A 324 8.23 21.86 -23.20
N GLY A 325 9.01 20.97 -22.61
CA GLY A 325 8.60 19.64 -22.20
C GLY A 325 9.21 18.51 -23.03
N ALA A 326 8.82 17.29 -22.70
CA ALA A 326 9.10 16.10 -23.50
C ALA A 326 7.95 15.88 -24.47
N ILE A 327 8.24 15.86 -25.76
CA ILE A 327 7.23 15.72 -26.81
C ILE A 327 7.25 14.28 -27.27
N LYS A 328 6.11 13.61 -27.18
CA LYS A 328 5.89 12.27 -27.68
C LYS A 328 5.17 12.36 -29.02
N ILE A 329 5.78 11.79 -30.05
CA ILE A 329 5.25 11.72 -31.41
C ILE A 329 5.09 10.25 -31.76
N LEU A 330 3.86 9.83 -31.98
CA LEU A 330 3.58 8.53 -32.56
C LEU A 330 3.57 8.69 -34.08
N HIS A 331 4.69 8.33 -34.70
CA HIS A 331 4.81 8.26 -36.14
C HIS A 331 4.35 6.87 -36.62
N THR A 332 3.04 6.68 -36.80
CA THR A 332 2.57 5.49 -37.50
C THR A 332 2.77 5.68 -38.98
N ASP A 333 3.80 5.04 -39.52
CA ASP A 333 3.91 4.79 -40.95
C ASP A 333 2.61 4.09 -41.39
N PRO A 334 1.69 4.76 -42.11
CA PRO A 334 0.35 4.24 -42.28
C PRO A 334 0.42 3.03 -43.20
N VAL A 335 0.33 1.82 -42.62
CA VAL A 335 0.22 0.59 -43.43
C VAL A 335 -1.09 0.58 -44.21
N PHE A 336 -2.09 1.26 -43.66
CA PHE A 336 -3.34 1.60 -44.31
C PHE A 336 -3.32 3.07 -44.71
N THR A 337 -3.29 3.33 -46.01
CA THR A 337 -3.59 4.67 -46.54
C THR A 337 -5.09 4.92 -46.40
N GLN A 338 -5.46 6.04 -45.80
CA GLN A 338 -6.87 6.40 -45.62
C GLN A 338 -7.27 7.45 -46.65
N TYR A 339 -8.39 7.22 -47.33
CA TYR A 339 -9.02 8.20 -48.22
C TYR A 339 -10.40 8.56 -47.71
N LEU A 340 -10.80 9.82 -47.87
CA LEU A 340 -12.10 10.33 -47.42
C LEU A 340 -12.35 10.16 -45.90
N SER A 341 -11.29 10.11 -45.07
CA SER A 341 -11.39 10.09 -43.62
C SER A 341 -11.19 11.51 -43.02
N GLY A 342 -11.75 11.76 -41.83
CA GLY A 342 -11.36 12.92 -41.01
C GLY A 342 -12.09 14.26 -41.21
N ARG A 343 -13.33 14.29 -41.76
CA ARG A 343 -14.09 15.52 -42.07
C ARG A 343 -13.28 16.47 -42.98
N ASN A 344 -13.27 16.20 -44.28
CA ASN A 344 -12.70 17.11 -45.28
C ASN A 344 -13.78 18.07 -45.83
N GLU A 345 -13.36 19.09 -46.59
CA GLU A 345 -14.26 20.05 -47.26
C GLU A 345 -15.33 19.37 -48.13
N TYR A 346 -15.07 18.15 -48.61
CA TYR A 346 -15.92 17.39 -49.52
C TYR A 346 -16.96 16.51 -48.79
N CYS A 347 -16.81 16.30 -47.49
CA CYS A 347 -17.60 15.38 -46.67
C CYS A 347 -17.90 16.00 -45.29
N SER A 348 -18.65 17.10 -45.31
CA SER A 348 -18.81 18.01 -44.18
C SER A 348 -20.02 17.72 -43.26
N SER A 349 -21.02 16.94 -43.71
CA SER A 349 -22.30 16.81 -42.99
C SER A 349 -22.72 15.38 -42.59
N VAL A 350 -22.14 14.34 -43.18
CA VAL A 350 -22.45 12.93 -42.87
C VAL A 350 -21.15 12.13 -43.06
N TYR A 351 -20.84 11.21 -42.14
CA TYR A 351 -19.71 10.29 -42.25
C TYR A 351 -19.57 9.78 -43.69
N CYS A 352 -18.33 9.77 -44.23
CA CYS A 352 -18.02 9.32 -45.60
C CYS A 352 -18.17 7.79 -45.73
N SER A 353 -19.42 7.34 -45.58
CA SER A 353 -19.82 5.96 -45.54
C SER A 353 -19.76 5.39 -46.95
N THR A 354 -18.73 4.59 -47.21
CA THR A 354 -18.46 4.04 -48.54
C THR A 354 -19.56 3.05 -48.93
N ARG A 355 -19.97 3.01 -50.20
CA ARG A 355 -21.09 2.20 -50.73
C ARG A 355 -20.76 1.41 -52.00
N GLY A 356 -19.55 1.55 -52.53
CA GLY A 356 -19.09 0.84 -53.72
C GLY A 356 -17.72 1.30 -54.14
N ILE A 357 -16.93 0.38 -54.68
CA ILE A 357 -15.57 0.64 -55.17
C ILE A 357 -15.37 -0.15 -56.47
N THR A 358 -14.81 0.49 -57.50
CA THR A 358 -14.45 -0.18 -58.77
C THR A 358 -13.23 0.47 -59.41
N GLU A 359 -12.58 -0.23 -60.33
CA GLU A 359 -11.43 0.27 -61.11
C GLU A 359 -11.76 0.34 -62.60
N ASP A 360 -11.25 1.36 -63.30
CA ASP A 360 -11.33 1.45 -64.76
C ASP A 360 -10.17 0.75 -65.49
N GLU A 361 -10.13 0.89 -66.82
CA GLU A 361 -9.04 0.34 -67.64
C GLU A 361 -7.70 1.03 -67.43
N ALA A 362 -7.69 2.27 -66.95
CA ALA A 362 -6.48 3.07 -66.69
C ALA A 362 -5.94 2.88 -65.26
N GLY A 363 -6.66 2.16 -64.40
CA GLY A 363 -6.30 1.94 -63.01
C GLY A 363 -6.88 2.98 -62.03
N ASN A 364 -7.74 3.89 -62.50
CA ASN A 364 -8.39 4.84 -61.61
C ASN A 364 -9.44 4.14 -60.75
N ILE A 365 -9.44 4.45 -59.46
CA ILE A 365 -10.36 3.87 -58.48
C ILE A 365 -11.51 4.82 -58.25
N TYR A 366 -12.72 4.33 -58.49
CA TYR A 366 -13.96 5.07 -58.24
C TYR A 366 -14.54 4.61 -56.92
N ILE A 367 -14.82 5.57 -56.03
CA ILE A 367 -15.34 5.33 -54.69
C ILE A 367 -16.67 6.06 -54.57
N SER A 368 -17.74 5.31 -54.32
CA SER A 368 -19.06 5.88 -54.08
C SER A 368 -19.39 5.94 -52.59
N TYR A 369 -20.12 6.97 -52.20
CA TYR A 369 -20.73 7.14 -50.89
C TYR A 369 -22.09 7.83 -51.07
N TYR A 370 -22.81 8.12 -49.98
CA TYR A 370 -24.23 8.50 -49.99
C TYR A 370 -24.66 9.42 -51.15
N ASN A 371 -23.97 10.54 -51.38
CA ASN A 371 -24.43 11.55 -52.35
C ASN A 371 -23.43 11.85 -53.48
N ALA A 372 -22.28 11.17 -53.53
CA ALA A 372 -21.25 11.47 -54.53
C ALA A 372 -20.33 10.28 -54.83
N ILE A 373 -19.55 10.45 -55.91
CA ILE A 373 -18.53 9.52 -56.38
C ILE A 373 -17.23 10.30 -56.51
N HIS A 374 -16.14 9.76 -55.95
CA HIS A 374 -14.79 10.28 -56.10
C HIS A 374 -13.96 9.37 -56.99
N VAL A 375 -12.97 9.96 -57.65
CA VAL A 375 -11.96 9.28 -58.45
C VAL A 375 -10.62 9.46 -57.76
N LEU A 376 -9.96 8.35 -57.47
CA LEU A 376 -8.58 8.29 -57.01
C LEU A 376 -7.71 7.84 -58.19
N GLU A 377 -6.74 8.67 -58.54
CA GLU A 377 -5.69 8.38 -59.50
C GLU A 377 -4.48 7.80 -58.73
N PRO A 378 -4.26 6.46 -58.72
CA PRO A 378 -3.33 5.87 -57.76
C PRO A 378 -1.86 6.23 -57.97
N GLU A 379 -1.47 6.62 -59.19
CA GLU A 379 -0.09 7.01 -59.51
C GLU A 379 0.27 8.38 -58.94
N SER A 380 -0.68 9.32 -58.93
CA SER A 380 -0.49 10.69 -58.44
C SER A 380 -1.00 10.89 -57.00
N ASP A 381 -1.64 9.85 -56.44
CA ASP A 381 -2.40 9.88 -55.19
C ASP A 381 -3.46 11.01 -55.14
N ASN A 382 -3.91 11.43 -56.32
CA ASN A 382 -4.83 12.55 -56.48
C ASN A 382 -6.27 12.05 -56.33
N LEU A 383 -6.97 12.61 -55.34
CA LEU A 383 -8.37 12.30 -55.05
C LEU A 383 -9.24 13.50 -55.42
N ARG A 384 -10.19 13.31 -56.34
CA ARG A 384 -11.09 14.37 -56.79
C ARG A 384 -12.53 13.89 -56.92
N PRO A 385 -13.52 14.77 -56.72
CA PRO A 385 -14.90 14.41 -56.99
C PRO A 385 -15.10 14.20 -58.50
N LEU A 386 -15.89 13.19 -58.87
CA LEU A 386 -16.27 12.94 -60.27
C LEU A 386 -17.21 14.06 -60.79
N PHE A 387 -18.02 14.65 -59.89
CA PHE A 387 -18.94 15.74 -60.18
C PHE A 387 -18.61 16.95 -59.28
N PRO A 388 -18.67 18.18 -59.81
CA PRO A 388 -18.28 19.38 -59.06
C PRO A 388 -19.22 19.76 -57.90
N SER A 389 -20.40 19.12 -57.75
CA SER A 389 -21.29 19.34 -56.60
C SER A 389 -21.76 18.01 -55.98
N ASN A 390 -22.06 18.06 -54.68
CA ASN A 390 -22.43 16.90 -53.86
C ASN A 390 -23.91 16.48 -53.98
N ASP A 391 -24.71 17.07 -54.88
CA ASP A 391 -26.16 16.87 -54.98
C ASP A 391 -26.60 16.04 -56.20
N PHE A 392 -25.65 15.46 -56.95
CA PHE A 392 -25.99 14.75 -58.18
C PHE A 392 -26.52 13.32 -57.98
N PHE A 393 -26.22 12.67 -56.85
CA PHE A 393 -26.58 11.27 -56.62
C PHE A 393 -27.44 11.07 -55.38
N ASN A 394 -28.45 10.22 -55.53
CA ASN A 394 -29.23 9.68 -54.42
C ASN A 394 -28.81 8.21 -54.24
N TYR A 395 -27.80 7.96 -53.39
CA TYR A 395 -27.39 6.62 -52.94
C TYR A 395 -26.84 5.67 -54.04
N PRO A 396 -25.66 5.96 -54.63
CA PRO A 396 -24.99 5.11 -55.63
C PRO A 396 -24.38 3.83 -55.02
N PHE A 397 -25.23 2.93 -54.52
CA PHE A 397 -24.85 1.62 -53.99
C PHE A 397 -24.45 0.65 -55.08
N GLY A 398 -23.38 -0.12 -54.83
CA GLY A 398 -22.90 -1.15 -55.75
C GLY A 398 -22.38 -0.53 -57.04
N LEU A 399 -21.08 -0.29 -57.12
CA LEU A 399 -20.46 0.42 -58.24
C LEU A 399 -19.68 -0.57 -59.12
N THR A 400 -19.88 -0.51 -60.43
CA THR A 400 -19.12 -1.33 -61.39
C THR A 400 -18.76 -0.53 -62.61
N TYR A 401 -17.48 -0.52 -62.95
CA TYR A 401 -17.00 0.01 -64.22
C TYR A 401 -17.18 -1.03 -65.32
N PHE A 402 -17.68 -0.60 -66.48
CA PHE A 402 -17.68 -1.42 -67.68
C PHE A 402 -17.66 -0.56 -68.95
N LYS A 403 -16.67 -0.79 -69.84
CA LYS A 403 -16.52 -0.14 -71.16
C LYS A 403 -16.76 1.38 -71.14
N GLY A 404 -16.03 2.11 -70.28
CA GLY A 404 -16.08 3.58 -70.22
C GLY A 404 -17.30 4.20 -69.54
N ALA A 405 -18.13 3.39 -68.86
CA ALA A 405 -19.23 3.88 -68.03
C ALA A 405 -19.20 3.23 -66.63
N LEU A 406 -19.74 3.94 -65.65
CA LEU A 406 -20.04 3.38 -64.32
C LEU A 406 -21.51 2.97 -64.27
N TYR A 407 -21.76 1.85 -63.61
CA TYR A 407 -23.08 1.31 -63.36
C TYR A 407 -23.30 1.20 -61.87
N THR A 408 -24.45 1.66 -61.39
CA THR A 408 -24.84 1.57 -59.98
C THR A 408 -25.90 0.48 -59.79
N GLY A 409 -25.92 -0.15 -58.63
CA GLY A 409 -26.86 -1.22 -58.24
C GLY A 409 -28.31 -0.75 -58.21
N ASN A 410 -28.56 0.54 -57.99
CA ASN A 410 -29.88 1.14 -58.14
C ASN A 410 -30.24 1.51 -59.59
N GLY A 411 -29.46 1.05 -60.58
CA GLY A 411 -29.79 1.13 -61.99
C GLY A 411 -29.52 2.49 -62.63
N LYS A 412 -28.45 3.19 -62.26
CA LYS A 412 -27.95 4.36 -63.00
C LYS A 412 -26.75 3.95 -63.84
N ARG A 413 -26.64 4.54 -65.04
CA ARG A 413 -25.47 4.48 -65.91
C ARG A 413 -24.86 5.86 -66.00
N ILE A 414 -23.56 5.99 -65.77
CA ILE A 414 -22.82 7.24 -65.84
C ILE A 414 -21.75 7.10 -66.92
N ASP A 415 -21.88 7.88 -67.99
CA ASP A 415 -20.90 7.90 -69.07
C ASP A 415 -19.67 8.72 -68.65
N LEU A 416 -18.49 8.13 -68.57
CA LEU A 416 -17.32 8.81 -68.01
C LEU A 416 -16.72 9.88 -68.93
N LYS A 417 -17.06 9.86 -70.23
CA LYS A 417 -16.58 10.87 -71.18
C LYS A 417 -17.45 12.11 -71.17
N THR A 418 -18.76 11.93 -71.08
CA THR A 418 -19.75 13.02 -71.14
C THR A 418 -20.31 13.43 -69.78
N LEU A 419 -20.07 12.63 -68.74
CA LEU A 419 -20.68 12.71 -67.41
C LEU A 419 -22.22 12.66 -67.43
N ARG A 420 -22.80 12.18 -68.53
CA ARG A 420 -24.25 12.00 -68.67
C ARG A 420 -24.70 10.84 -67.79
N VAL A 421 -25.78 11.05 -67.04
CA VAL A 421 -26.43 10.03 -66.19
C VAL A 421 -27.73 9.56 -66.84
N ASP A 422 -27.79 8.28 -67.18
CA ASP A 422 -29.00 7.61 -67.69
C ASP A 422 -29.61 6.72 -66.60
N THR A 423 -30.94 6.60 -66.57
CA THR A 423 -31.67 5.71 -65.66
C THR A 423 -32.05 4.43 -66.39
N LEU A 424 -31.51 3.29 -65.95
CA LEU A 424 -31.80 1.96 -66.47
C LEU A 424 -32.99 1.32 -65.76
N LEU A 425 -33.07 1.49 -64.44
CA LEU A 425 -34.16 0.96 -63.62
C LEU A 425 -35.06 2.10 -63.15
N ASP A 426 -36.34 2.02 -63.48
CA ASP A 426 -37.37 2.98 -63.05
C ASP A 426 -38.11 2.45 -61.81
N HIS A 427 -37.39 2.36 -60.69
CA HIS A 427 -37.91 1.97 -59.38
C HIS A 427 -37.75 3.11 -58.36
N PRO A 428 -38.56 3.14 -57.28
CA PRO A 428 -38.34 4.09 -56.18
C PRO A 428 -36.92 3.96 -55.65
N SER A 429 -36.23 5.08 -55.44
CA SER A 429 -34.85 5.08 -54.96
C SER A 429 -34.77 4.41 -53.58
N LYS A 430 -34.21 3.20 -53.56
CA LYS A 430 -33.83 2.49 -52.35
C LYS A 430 -32.35 2.13 -52.42
N ASP A 431 -31.76 2.10 -51.24
CA ASP A 431 -30.31 2.08 -51.04
C ASP A 431 -29.77 0.65 -51.03
N LEU A 432 -30.10 -0.13 -52.06
CA LEU A 432 -29.77 -1.55 -52.09
C LEU A 432 -29.71 -2.12 -53.51
N GLY A 433 -28.50 -2.47 -53.94
CA GLY A 433 -28.27 -3.20 -55.18
C GLY A 433 -26.79 -3.48 -55.44
N HIS A 434 -26.52 -4.41 -56.33
CA HIS A 434 -25.19 -4.81 -56.77
C HIS A 434 -25.18 -4.99 -58.29
N VAL A 435 -24.07 -4.61 -58.93
CA VAL A 435 -23.85 -4.83 -60.36
C VAL A 435 -22.61 -5.70 -60.51
N MET A 436 -22.62 -6.58 -61.51
CA MET A 436 -21.47 -7.39 -61.86
C MET A 436 -21.42 -7.56 -63.37
N ALA A 437 -20.24 -7.43 -63.97
CA ALA A 437 -20.00 -7.84 -65.35
C ALA A 437 -19.70 -9.34 -65.40
N ASP A 438 -20.39 -10.08 -66.27
CA ASP A 438 -20.09 -11.49 -66.51
C ASP A 438 -19.04 -11.69 -67.61
N LYS A 439 -18.56 -12.92 -67.76
CA LYS A 439 -17.58 -13.32 -68.79
C LYS A 439 -18.07 -13.09 -70.24
N ASP A 440 -19.38 -12.99 -70.47
CA ASP A 440 -19.99 -12.81 -71.80
C ASP A 440 -20.28 -11.33 -72.10
N SER A 441 -19.70 -10.40 -71.33
CA SER A 441 -19.91 -8.96 -71.47
C SER A 441 -21.35 -8.48 -71.20
N LEU A 442 -22.16 -9.28 -70.51
CA LEU A 442 -23.46 -8.85 -69.98
C LEU A 442 -23.30 -8.34 -68.56
N LEU A 443 -24.06 -7.29 -68.21
CA LEU A 443 -24.13 -6.80 -66.85
C LEU A 443 -25.32 -7.43 -66.13
N TRP A 444 -25.06 -8.03 -64.98
CA TRP A 444 -26.07 -8.51 -64.07
C TRP A 444 -26.33 -7.46 -63.00
N ILE A 445 -27.58 -7.05 -62.84
CA ILE A 445 -28.01 -6.03 -61.88
C ILE A 445 -28.98 -6.68 -60.91
N GLY A 446 -28.57 -6.80 -59.65
CA GLY A 446 -29.43 -7.19 -58.55
C GLY A 446 -29.92 -5.94 -57.82
N PHE A 447 -31.22 -5.70 -57.80
CA PHE A 447 -31.83 -4.56 -57.11
C PHE A 447 -32.96 -5.06 -56.24
N MET A 448 -32.85 -4.90 -54.92
CA MET A 448 -33.74 -5.56 -53.96
C MET A 448 -33.89 -7.06 -54.28
N ASN A 449 -35.09 -7.56 -54.53
CA ASN A 449 -35.36 -8.94 -54.93
C ASN A 449 -35.41 -9.13 -56.46
N TRP A 450 -35.18 -8.10 -57.27
CA TRP A 450 -35.16 -8.21 -58.74
C TRP A 450 -33.76 -8.49 -59.28
N LEU A 451 -33.68 -9.36 -60.30
CA LEU A 451 -32.45 -9.68 -61.01
C LEU A 451 -32.65 -9.34 -62.49
N TYR A 452 -31.74 -8.54 -63.04
CA TYR A 452 -31.77 -8.10 -64.43
C TYR A 452 -30.47 -8.48 -65.16
N GLN A 453 -30.60 -8.68 -66.47
CA GLN A 453 -29.52 -8.77 -67.42
C GLN A 453 -29.56 -7.54 -68.33
N TYR A 454 -28.45 -6.83 -68.45
CA TYR A 454 -28.30 -5.68 -69.31
C TYR A 454 -27.20 -5.92 -70.32
N ASP A 455 -27.54 -5.81 -71.60
CA ASP A 455 -26.59 -5.82 -72.71
C ASP A 455 -26.19 -4.35 -73.00
N PRO A 456 -24.97 -3.92 -72.64
CA PRO A 456 -24.55 -2.54 -72.80
C PRO A 456 -24.29 -2.15 -74.26
N GLU A 457 -24.05 -3.12 -75.16
CA GLU A 457 -23.84 -2.85 -76.58
C GLU A 457 -25.17 -2.62 -77.30
N LYS A 458 -26.18 -3.44 -76.98
CA LYS A 458 -27.53 -3.30 -77.55
C LYS A 458 -28.42 -2.34 -76.78
N GLN A 459 -28.00 -1.93 -75.57
CA GLN A 459 -28.79 -1.15 -74.61
C GLN A 459 -30.13 -1.81 -74.27
N ILE A 460 -30.13 -3.14 -74.15
CA ILE A 460 -31.33 -3.92 -73.86
C ILE A 460 -31.26 -4.42 -72.42
N LEU A 461 -32.22 -3.99 -71.60
CA LEU A 461 -32.44 -4.51 -70.26
C LEU A 461 -33.53 -5.61 -70.30
N LYS A 462 -33.26 -6.75 -69.67
CA LYS A 462 -34.21 -7.86 -69.50
C LYS A 462 -34.27 -8.27 -68.04
N GLU A 463 -35.47 -8.47 -67.53
CA GLU A 463 -35.70 -9.12 -66.24
C GLU A 463 -35.36 -10.62 -66.36
N PHE A 464 -34.57 -11.15 -65.43
CA PHE A 464 -34.20 -12.56 -65.42
C PHE A 464 -35.39 -13.40 -64.96
N GLN A 465 -35.69 -14.45 -65.73
CA GLN A 465 -36.76 -15.40 -65.44
C GLN A 465 -36.18 -16.81 -65.44
N ASP A 466 -36.51 -17.60 -64.42
CA ASP A 466 -36.13 -19.01 -64.33
C ASP A 466 -37.25 -19.91 -64.89
N SER A 467 -36.99 -21.21 -64.96
CA SER A 467 -37.98 -22.21 -65.40
C SER A 467 -39.21 -22.32 -64.48
N LYS A 468 -39.18 -21.69 -63.30
CA LYS A 468 -40.25 -21.65 -62.30
C LYS A 468 -41.01 -20.30 -62.30
N GLY A 469 -40.61 -19.32 -63.10
CA GLY A 469 -41.27 -18.03 -63.24
C GLY A 469 -40.36 -16.83 -63.02
N LYS A 470 -40.91 -15.74 -62.48
CA LYS A 470 -40.15 -14.51 -62.21
C LYS A 470 -39.26 -14.64 -60.97
N TRP A 471 -38.07 -14.08 -61.06
CA TRP A 471 -37.09 -14.03 -59.97
C TRP A 471 -37.58 -13.25 -58.74
N ASP A 472 -38.40 -12.21 -58.92
CA ASP A 472 -38.91 -11.37 -57.84
C ASP A 472 -39.87 -12.07 -56.86
N SER A 473 -40.33 -13.28 -57.21
CA SER A 473 -41.14 -14.13 -56.32
C SER A 473 -40.35 -14.73 -55.15
N LEU A 474 -39.02 -14.57 -55.13
CA LEU A 474 -38.16 -15.07 -54.06
C LEU A 474 -38.19 -14.14 -52.84
N ASP A 475 -38.22 -14.75 -51.66
CA ASP A 475 -38.11 -14.03 -50.40
C ASP A 475 -36.65 -13.59 -50.16
N GLY A 476 -36.44 -12.32 -49.83
CA GLY A 476 -35.14 -11.75 -49.50
C GLY A 476 -34.51 -10.84 -50.57
N ASN A 477 -33.82 -9.80 -50.09
CA ASN A 477 -33.10 -8.85 -50.95
C ASN A 477 -31.74 -9.40 -51.35
N ILE A 478 -31.39 -9.29 -52.63
CA ILE A 478 -30.07 -9.55 -53.18
C ILE A 478 -29.05 -8.61 -52.53
N SER A 479 -27.98 -9.20 -52.01
CA SER A 479 -26.88 -8.49 -51.36
C SER A 479 -25.65 -8.42 -52.25
N TYR A 480 -25.36 -9.50 -52.99
CA TYR A 480 -24.14 -9.62 -53.79
C TYR A 480 -24.34 -10.60 -54.94
N LEU A 481 -23.69 -10.33 -56.07
CA LEU A 481 -23.66 -11.19 -57.24
C LEU A 481 -22.21 -11.61 -57.50
N TYR A 482 -21.99 -12.91 -57.75
CA TYR A 482 -20.66 -13.44 -58.00
C TYR A 482 -20.70 -14.53 -59.06
N GLN A 483 -19.84 -14.45 -60.07
CA GLN A 483 -19.68 -15.52 -61.06
C GLN A 483 -18.56 -16.47 -60.62
N GLY A 484 -18.87 -17.76 -60.55
CA GLY A 484 -17.94 -18.80 -60.13
C GLY A 484 -16.69 -18.90 -61.02
N LYS A 485 -15.58 -19.34 -60.41
CA LYS A 485 -14.32 -19.55 -61.11
C LYS A 485 -14.26 -20.90 -61.80
N THR A 486 -14.60 -21.97 -61.07
CA THR A 486 -14.51 -23.34 -61.60
C THR A 486 -15.69 -23.71 -62.49
N ASN A 487 -16.86 -23.14 -62.19
CA ASN A 487 -18.10 -23.36 -62.93
C ASN A 487 -18.69 -22.00 -63.33
N ASP A 488 -19.20 -21.85 -64.54
CA ASP A 488 -19.77 -20.58 -65.05
C ASP A 488 -21.12 -20.19 -64.41
N TRP A 489 -21.43 -20.76 -63.26
CA TRP A 489 -22.62 -20.42 -62.47
C TRP A 489 -22.53 -19.01 -61.90
N ILE A 490 -23.69 -18.41 -61.74
CA ILE A 490 -23.88 -17.16 -61.04
C ILE A 490 -24.44 -17.49 -59.66
N TRP A 491 -23.69 -17.11 -58.65
CA TRP A 491 -24.13 -17.15 -57.27
C TRP A 491 -24.82 -15.84 -56.93
N VAL A 492 -26.04 -15.95 -56.42
CA VAL A 492 -26.83 -14.81 -55.96
C VAL A 492 -26.99 -14.92 -54.45
N ALA A 493 -26.31 -14.04 -53.72
CA ALA A 493 -26.41 -13.93 -52.27
C ALA A 493 -27.58 -13.05 -51.87
N THR A 494 -28.20 -13.35 -50.72
CA THR A 494 -29.33 -12.57 -50.18
C THR A 494 -29.13 -12.18 -48.72
N LEU A 495 -29.87 -11.16 -48.28
CA LEU A 495 -29.82 -10.66 -46.91
C LEU A 495 -30.61 -11.49 -45.89
N SER A 496 -31.48 -12.40 -46.34
CA SER A 496 -32.38 -13.13 -45.42
C SER A 496 -32.73 -14.55 -45.85
N ASN A 497 -32.24 -15.04 -46.99
CA ASN A 497 -32.66 -16.32 -47.56
C ASN A 497 -31.51 -17.13 -48.18
N GLY A 498 -30.28 -16.93 -47.68
CA GLY A 498 -29.10 -17.67 -48.07
C GLY A 498 -28.59 -17.32 -49.47
N ILE A 499 -28.14 -18.33 -50.21
CA ILE A 499 -27.60 -18.17 -51.58
C ILE A 499 -28.32 -19.05 -52.59
N TYR A 500 -28.40 -18.54 -53.82
CA TYR A 500 -28.92 -19.27 -54.97
C TYR A 500 -27.81 -19.55 -55.96
N LYS A 501 -27.81 -20.77 -56.48
CA LYS A 501 -26.96 -21.21 -57.59
C LYS A 501 -27.76 -21.10 -58.88
N VAL A 502 -27.33 -20.23 -59.79
CA VAL A 502 -28.04 -19.88 -61.02
C VAL A 502 -27.20 -20.24 -62.23
N ASP A 503 -27.82 -20.93 -63.18
CA ASP A 503 -27.28 -21.18 -64.51
C ASP A 503 -27.95 -20.21 -65.49
N LYS A 504 -27.17 -19.65 -66.43
CA LYS A 504 -27.65 -18.61 -67.34
C LYS A 504 -28.79 -19.08 -68.24
N GLU A 505 -28.81 -20.37 -68.59
CA GLU A 505 -29.81 -20.94 -69.49
C GLU A 505 -30.87 -21.75 -68.74
N LYS A 506 -30.45 -22.56 -67.74
CA LYS A 506 -31.35 -23.46 -67.00
C LYS A 506 -32.10 -22.76 -65.87
N GLY A 507 -31.70 -21.54 -65.52
CA GLY A 507 -32.24 -20.81 -64.39
C GLY A 507 -31.69 -21.29 -63.05
N ARG A 508 -32.48 -21.18 -61.99
CA ARG A 508 -32.10 -21.60 -60.64
C ARG A 508 -31.94 -23.11 -60.55
N LEU A 509 -30.76 -23.54 -60.08
CA LEU A 509 -30.44 -24.94 -59.85
C LEU A 509 -30.71 -25.35 -58.40
N GLU A 510 -30.09 -24.64 -57.45
CA GLU A 510 -30.09 -25.00 -56.02
C GLU A 510 -30.18 -23.73 -55.15
N GLN A 511 -30.66 -23.89 -53.91
CA GLN A 511 -30.64 -22.85 -52.88
C GLN A 511 -30.03 -23.42 -51.60
N TYR A 512 -29.05 -22.71 -51.04
CA TYR A 512 -28.46 -23.05 -49.75
C TYR A 512 -28.90 -22.05 -48.70
N HIS A 513 -29.46 -22.53 -47.59
CA HIS A 513 -30.03 -21.71 -46.50
C HIS A 513 -29.97 -22.48 -45.17
N ALA A 514 -30.36 -21.84 -44.07
CA ALA A 514 -30.29 -22.40 -42.73
C ALA A 514 -31.40 -23.41 -42.38
N GLY A 515 -32.31 -23.70 -43.32
CA GLY A 515 -33.38 -24.68 -43.14
C GLY A 515 -32.88 -26.12 -43.28
N GLN A 516 -33.53 -27.08 -42.61
CA GLN A 516 -33.16 -28.50 -42.68
C GLN A 516 -33.43 -29.14 -44.05
N ASP A 517 -34.28 -28.53 -44.86
CA ASP A 517 -34.60 -28.91 -46.23
C ASP A 517 -33.54 -28.44 -47.24
N SER A 518 -32.55 -27.67 -46.80
CA SER A 518 -31.48 -27.18 -47.67
C SER A 518 -30.48 -28.29 -48.02
N PRO A 519 -30.03 -28.41 -49.29
CA PRO A 519 -28.95 -29.33 -49.68
C PRO A 519 -27.65 -29.10 -48.89
N VAL A 520 -27.39 -27.85 -48.51
CA VAL A 520 -26.29 -27.45 -47.62
C VAL A 520 -26.85 -26.51 -46.57
N ILE A 521 -26.88 -26.96 -45.32
CA ILE A 521 -27.42 -26.20 -44.20
C ILE A 521 -26.42 -25.11 -43.80
N LEU A 522 -26.77 -23.85 -44.06
CA LEU A 522 -25.97 -22.70 -43.64
C LEU A 522 -26.20 -22.39 -42.15
N ARG A 523 -25.21 -21.78 -41.49
CA ARG A 523 -25.39 -21.31 -40.09
C ARG A 523 -26.26 -20.05 -40.00
N ASP A 524 -26.30 -19.26 -41.06
CA ASP A 524 -27.02 -18.00 -41.15
C ASP A 524 -27.51 -17.75 -42.59
N ASN A 525 -28.64 -17.07 -42.71
CA ASN A 525 -29.28 -16.78 -44.00
C ASN A 525 -28.82 -15.46 -44.61
N GLN A 526 -28.18 -14.57 -43.85
CA GLN A 526 -27.67 -13.32 -44.38
C GLN A 526 -26.26 -13.56 -44.93
N ILE A 527 -26.13 -13.50 -46.25
CA ILE A 527 -24.84 -13.62 -46.94
C ILE A 527 -24.54 -12.29 -47.62
N ASN A 528 -23.42 -11.65 -47.27
CA ASN A 528 -23.08 -10.29 -47.69
C ASN A 528 -22.10 -10.26 -48.86
N ALA A 529 -21.27 -11.28 -49.04
CA ALA A 529 -20.28 -11.39 -50.11
C ALA A 529 -19.88 -12.85 -50.37
N LEU A 530 -19.38 -13.11 -51.57
CA LEU A 530 -19.00 -14.44 -52.04
C LEU A 530 -17.66 -14.41 -52.77
N TYR A 531 -16.88 -15.47 -52.61
CA TYR A 531 -15.63 -15.68 -53.32
C TYR A 531 -15.37 -17.18 -53.52
N GLU A 532 -14.98 -17.59 -54.72
CA GLU A 532 -14.57 -18.96 -54.99
C GLU A 532 -13.06 -19.03 -55.25
N ASP A 533 -12.37 -19.92 -54.53
CA ASP A 533 -10.94 -20.15 -54.73
C ASP A 533 -10.65 -21.12 -55.89
N GLY A 534 -9.38 -21.22 -56.29
CA GLY A 534 -8.96 -22.11 -57.39
C GLY A 534 -9.11 -23.61 -57.10
N LYS A 535 -9.46 -23.99 -55.86
CA LYS A 535 -9.66 -25.38 -55.42
C LYS A 535 -11.14 -25.77 -55.34
N GLY A 536 -12.06 -24.86 -55.70
CA GLY A 536 -13.50 -25.09 -55.63
C GLY A 536 -14.08 -24.94 -54.23
N GLN A 537 -13.44 -24.17 -53.34
CA GLN A 537 -14.03 -23.76 -52.08
C GLN A 537 -14.74 -22.42 -52.26
N LEU A 538 -16.02 -22.39 -51.89
CA LEU A 538 -16.85 -21.19 -51.86
C LEU A 538 -16.79 -20.58 -50.46
N TRP A 539 -16.15 -19.42 -50.37
CA TRP A 539 -16.08 -18.58 -49.18
C TRP A 539 -17.26 -17.60 -49.18
N MET A 540 -17.94 -17.48 -48.04
CA MET A 540 -19.10 -16.61 -47.88
C MET A 540 -18.95 -15.75 -46.63
N ALA A 541 -19.05 -14.44 -46.81
CA ALA A 541 -19.21 -13.50 -45.72
C ALA A 541 -20.67 -13.58 -45.22
N SER A 542 -20.89 -13.98 -43.98
CA SER A 542 -22.25 -14.09 -43.41
C SER A 542 -22.48 -13.13 -42.25
N GLY A 543 -23.72 -13.04 -41.78
CA GLY A 543 -24.06 -12.37 -40.53
C GLY A 543 -23.54 -13.09 -39.27
N GLN A 544 -23.14 -14.36 -39.37
CA GLN A 544 -22.67 -15.19 -38.25
C GLN A 544 -21.40 -15.99 -38.59
N GLY A 545 -20.38 -15.29 -39.09
CA GLY A 545 -19.03 -15.81 -39.31
C GLY A 545 -18.67 -16.00 -40.78
N LEU A 546 -17.47 -16.53 -41.01
CA LEU A 546 -16.94 -16.83 -42.33
C LEU A 546 -17.26 -18.28 -42.68
N HIS A 547 -18.11 -18.49 -43.68
CA HIS A 547 -18.45 -19.82 -44.16
C HIS A 547 -17.50 -20.24 -45.28
N CYS A 548 -17.04 -21.49 -45.24
CA CYS A 548 -16.20 -22.12 -46.25
C CYS A 548 -16.87 -23.43 -46.67
N LEU A 549 -17.41 -23.47 -47.88
CA LEU A 549 -18.10 -24.62 -48.45
C LEU A 549 -17.25 -25.29 -49.52
N GLU A 550 -16.94 -26.55 -49.33
CA GLU A 550 -16.31 -27.37 -50.38
C GLU A 550 -17.38 -27.82 -51.39
N LEU A 551 -17.37 -27.25 -52.61
CA LEU A 551 -18.44 -27.45 -53.58
C LEU A 551 -18.59 -28.91 -54.04
N ALA A 552 -17.49 -29.68 -54.03
CA ALA A 552 -17.49 -31.08 -54.47
C ALA A 552 -18.14 -32.04 -53.45
N THR A 553 -18.01 -31.76 -52.16
CA THR A 553 -18.44 -32.65 -51.07
C THR A 553 -19.68 -32.12 -50.33
N GLY A 554 -20.00 -30.84 -50.46
CA GLY A 554 -21.02 -30.15 -49.67
C GLY A 554 -20.60 -29.88 -48.23
N ARG A 555 -19.33 -30.11 -47.87
CA ARG A 555 -18.85 -29.91 -46.50
C ARG A 555 -18.70 -28.42 -46.19
N LEU A 556 -19.43 -27.97 -45.16
CA LEU A 556 -19.37 -26.61 -44.63
C LEU A 556 -18.47 -26.53 -43.40
N LYS A 557 -17.53 -25.57 -43.38
CA LYS A 557 -16.77 -25.16 -42.20
C LYS A 557 -17.09 -23.69 -41.91
N VAL A 558 -17.27 -23.34 -40.64
CA VAL A 558 -17.58 -21.97 -40.20
C VAL A 558 -16.51 -21.50 -39.24
N TYR A 559 -16.03 -20.27 -39.44
CA TYR A 559 -15.11 -19.58 -38.54
C TYR A 559 -15.82 -18.40 -37.88
N THR A 560 -15.73 -18.30 -36.57
CA THR A 560 -16.37 -17.30 -35.71
C THR A 560 -15.35 -16.62 -34.80
N THR A 561 -15.82 -15.78 -33.88
CA THR A 561 -15.00 -15.21 -32.81
C THR A 561 -14.31 -16.26 -31.94
N GLU A 562 -14.86 -17.48 -31.83
CA GLU A 562 -14.23 -18.58 -31.10
C GLU A 562 -12.93 -19.06 -31.78
N GLU A 563 -12.88 -18.99 -33.11
CA GLU A 563 -11.69 -19.34 -33.91
C GLU A 563 -10.71 -18.18 -34.10
N GLY A 564 -11.03 -16.97 -33.61
CA GLY A 564 -10.15 -15.79 -33.65
C GLY A 564 -10.59 -14.66 -34.59
N LEU A 565 -11.75 -14.76 -35.24
CA LEU A 565 -12.34 -13.67 -36.01
C LEU A 565 -12.65 -12.47 -35.09
N SER A 566 -12.43 -11.24 -35.54
CA SER A 566 -12.65 -10.05 -34.69
C SER A 566 -14.13 -9.78 -34.40
N ASN A 567 -15.03 -10.13 -35.32
CA ASN A 567 -16.48 -10.01 -35.19
C ASN A 567 -17.19 -10.96 -36.18
N ASN A 568 -18.31 -11.54 -35.77
CA ASN A 568 -19.05 -12.51 -36.58
C ASN A 568 -19.79 -11.90 -37.79
N PHE A 569 -20.12 -10.61 -37.76
CA PHE A 569 -20.79 -9.96 -38.87
C PHE A 569 -19.75 -9.51 -39.91
N ILE A 570 -19.69 -10.22 -41.04
CA ILE A 570 -18.71 -9.98 -42.10
C ILE A 570 -19.36 -9.20 -43.25
N ASN A 571 -18.81 -8.05 -43.58
CA ASN A 571 -19.31 -7.14 -44.60
C ASN A 571 -18.79 -7.46 -46.01
N GLY A 572 -17.56 -7.94 -46.12
CA GLY A 572 -16.90 -8.20 -47.39
C GLY A 572 -15.70 -9.12 -47.25
N ILE A 573 -15.32 -9.77 -48.35
CA ILE A 573 -14.16 -10.66 -48.41
C ILE A 573 -13.34 -10.45 -49.68
N LEU A 574 -12.01 -10.52 -49.56
CA LEU A 574 -11.07 -10.47 -50.68
C LEU A 574 -9.98 -11.52 -50.53
N PRO A 575 -9.53 -12.17 -51.63
CA PRO A 575 -8.43 -13.11 -51.58
C PRO A 575 -7.06 -12.44 -51.62
N GLU A 576 -6.12 -13.00 -50.87
CA GLU A 576 -4.69 -12.76 -51.06
C GLU A 576 -4.08 -14.06 -51.62
N GLY A 577 -4.13 -14.17 -52.94
CA GLY A 577 -3.82 -15.41 -53.66
C GLY A 577 -4.71 -16.59 -53.20
N ASP A 578 -4.15 -17.80 -53.22
CA ASP A 578 -4.83 -19.03 -52.77
C ASP A 578 -4.52 -19.40 -51.31
N SER A 579 -3.86 -18.51 -50.56
CA SER A 579 -3.32 -18.81 -49.23
C SER A 579 -4.05 -18.10 -48.10
N CYS A 580 -4.64 -16.93 -48.36
CA CYS A 580 -5.29 -16.14 -47.32
C CYS A 580 -6.58 -15.47 -47.81
N ILE A 581 -7.48 -15.21 -46.85
CA ILE A 581 -8.72 -14.45 -47.05
C ILE A 581 -8.69 -13.24 -46.12
N TRP A 582 -8.94 -12.08 -46.68
CA TRP A 582 -9.22 -10.85 -45.95
C TRP A 582 -10.72 -10.70 -45.79
N ALA A 583 -11.17 -10.35 -44.58
CA ALA A 583 -12.57 -10.19 -44.22
C ALA A 583 -12.77 -8.88 -43.46
N SER A 584 -13.59 -7.98 -43.99
CA SER A 584 -14.01 -6.76 -43.28
C SER A 584 -15.23 -7.07 -42.40
N THR A 585 -15.22 -6.59 -41.16
CA THR A 585 -16.26 -6.90 -40.17
C THR A 585 -16.89 -5.63 -39.60
N ASP A 586 -17.89 -5.77 -38.72
CA ASP A 586 -18.40 -4.62 -37.94
C ASP A 586 -17.42 -4.14 -36.86
N ASN A 587 -16.35 -4.90 -36.57
CA ASN A 587 -15.32 -4.48 -35.65
C ASN A 587 -13.93 -4.98 -36.07
N GLY A 588 -13.31 -4.27 -37.01
CA GLY A 588 -11.95 -4.49 -37.48
C GLY A 588 -11.88 -5.27 -38.80
N LEU A 589 -10.67 -5.35 -39.33
CA LEU A 589 -10.32 -6.11 -40.53
C LEU A 589 -9.57 -7.38 -40.13
N CYS A 590 -9.96 -8.52 -40.67
CA CYS A 590 -9.39 -9.83 -40.36
C CYS A 590 -8.63 -10.39 -41.56
N ARG A 591 -7.49 -11.03 -41.30
CA ARG A 591 -6.78 -11.86 -42.29
C ARG A 591 -6.71 -13.30 -41.79
N LEU A 592 -7.29 -14.23 -42.54
CA LEU A 592 -7.23 -15.67 -42.29
C LEU A 592 -6.14 -16.31 -43.15
N SER A 593 -5.19 -17.00 -42.50
CA SER A 593 -4.30 -17.93 -43.20
C SER A 593 -4.99 -19.28 -43.38
N ILE A 594 -5.30 -19.66 -44.62
CA ILE A 594 -6.05 -20.90 -44.93
C ILE A 594 -5.26 -22.14 -44.49
N LYS A 595 -3.93 -22.12 -44.62
CA LYS A 595 -3.05 -23.25 -44.26
C LYS A 595 -3.01 -23.52 -42.76
N THR A 596 -2.97 -22.47 -41.95
CA THR A 596 -2.80 -22.59 -40.48
C THR A 596 -4.12 -22.48 -39.73
N GLY A 597 -5.13 -21.87 -40.33
CA GLY A 597 -6.37 -21.48 -39.66
C GLY A 597 -6.21 -20.29 -38.70
N LYS A 598 -5.04 -19.63 -38.67
CA LYS A 598 -4.77 -18.49 -37.77
C LYS A 598 -5.34 -17.19 -38.35
N PHE A 599 -5.98 -16.40 -37.49
CA PHE A 599 -6.41 -15.04 -37.78
C PHE A 599 -5.40 -14.00 -37.32
N THR A 600 -5.27 -12.93 -38.10
CA THR A 600 -4.56 -11.69 -37.73
C THR A 600 -5.54 -10.54 -37.88
N ASN A 601 -5.78 -9.80 -36.78
CA ASN A 601 -6.81 -8.77 -36.71
C ASN A 601 -6.20 -7.37 -36.67
N PHE A 602 -6.83 -6.45 -37.39
CA PHE A 602 -6.44 -5.05 -37.52
C PHE A 602 -7.59 -4.13 -37.08
N PHE A 603 -7.26 -3.13 -36.27
CA PHE A 603 -8.19 -2.17 -35.66
C PHE A 603 -7.69 -0.73 -35.89
N VAL A 604 -8.46 0.27 -35.45
CA VAL A 604 -8.09 1.70 -35.59
C VAL A 604 -6.68 2.00 -35.08
N LYS A 605 -6.23 1.35 -34.00
CA LYS A 605 -4.86 1.47 -33.46
C LYS A 605 -3.76 1.05 -34.46
N ASP A 606 -4.09 0.17 -35.40
CA ASP A 606 -3.19 -0.33 -36.44
C ASP A 606 -3.22 0.56 -37.71
N GLY A 607 -4.00 1.64 -37.70
CA GLY A 607 -4.03 2.65 -38.76
C GLY A 607 -5.24 2.61 -39.69
N ILE A 608 -6.26 1.78 -39.46
CA ILE A 608 -7.53 1.85 -40.23
C ILE A 608 -8.40 3.03 -39.76
N SER A 609 -9.25 3.54 -40.65
CA SER A 609 -10.03 4.77 -40.44
C SER A 609 -11.21 4.63 -39.47
N ALA A 610 -11.78 3.43 -39.36
CA ALA A 610 -12.82 3.03 -38.40
C ALA A 610 -12.82 1.50 -38.28
N ASN A 611 -13.29 0.98 -37.15
CA ASN A 611 -13.45 -0.47 -36.97
C ASN A 611 -14.67 -1.00 -37.74
N GLU A 612 -15.70 -0.19 -37.97
CA GLU A 612 -16.93 -0.63 -38.63
C GLU A 612 -16.83 -0.45 -40.16
N PHE A 613 -16.89 -1.57 -40.88
CA PHE A 613 -16.87 -1.60 -42.34
C PHE A 613 -18.27 -1.71 -42.94
N ASN A 614 -18.39 -1.41 -44.24
CA ASN A 614 -19.67 -1.47 -44.94
C ASN A 614 -19.73 -2.63 -45.94
N ARG A 615 -20.93 -3.20 -46.10
CA ARG A 615 -21.24 -4.14 -47.19
C ARG A 615 -20.92 -3.53 -48.56
N ILE A 616 -20.53 -4.39 -49.51
CA ILE A 616 -20.22 -4.03 -50.92
C ILE A 616 -19.03 -3.06 -51.07
N SER A 617 -18.44 -2.61 -49.96
CA SER A 617 -17.40 -1.59 -49.93
C SER A 617 -16.03 -2.24 -49.85
N PHE A 618 -15.74 -3.14 -50.79
CA PHE A 618 -14.46 -3.81 -50.87
C PHE A 618 -14.09 -4.05 -52.32
N TYR A 619 -12.82 -3.85 -52.67
CA TYR A 619 -12.32 -4.07 -54.02
C TYR A 619 -10.82 -4.38 -54.00
N GLN A 620 -10.37 -5.27 -54.87
CA GLN A 620 -8.97 -5.54 -55.11
C GLN A 620 -8.61 -5.04 -56.51
N SER A 621 -7.67 -4.09 -56.60
CA SER A 621 -7.22 -3.57 -57.89
C SER A 621 -6.42 -4.61 -58.67
N ARG A 622 -6.28 -4.39 -59.97
CA ARG A 622 -5.41 -5.19 -60.85
C ARG A 622 -3.96 -5.18 -60.40
N ALA A 623 -3.51 -4.10 -59.75
CA ALA A 623 -2.19 -3.99 -59.14
C ALA A 623 -2.05 -4.77 -57.82
N GLY A 624 -3.12 -5.40 -57.33
CA GLY A 624 -3.13 -6.18 -56.08
C GLY A 624 -3.41 -5.36 -54.82
N ARG A 625 -3.58 -4.03 -54.93
CA ARG A 625 -3.92 -3.17 -53.79
C ARG A 625 -5.36 -3.41 -53.37
N MET A 626 -5.57 -3.62 -52.08
CA MET A 626 -6.88 -3.88 -51.50
C MET A 626 -7.47 -2.59 -50.95
N TYR A 627 -8.77 -2.41 -51.16
CA TYR A 627 -9.56 -1.29 -50.69
C TYR A 627 -10.72 -1.81 -49.88
N PHE A 628 -10.86 -1.35 -48.64
CA PHE A 628 -12.00 -1.64 -47.77
C PHE A 628 -12.59 -0.34 -47.22
N GLY A 629 -13.83 -0.07 -47.61
CA GLY A 629 -14.62 1.07 -47.20
C GLY A 629 -15.48 0.77 -45.98
N GLY A 630 -15.57 1.74 -45.09
CA GLY A 630 -16.39 1.67 -43.88
C GLY A 630 -17.23 2.91 -43.68
N LEU A 631 -17.62 3.16 -42.43
CA LEU A 631 -18.35 4.38 -42.07
C LEU A 631 -17.52 5.65 -42.26
N ASN A 632 -16.19 5.57 -42.11
CA ASN A 632 -15.30 6.72 -42.16
C ASN A 632 -14.28 6.61 -43.30
N GLY A 633 -14.75 6.63 -44.54
CA GLY A 633 -13.89 6.59 -45.74
C GLY A 633 -13.43 5.18 -46.14
N VAL A 634 -12.29 5.12 -46.82
CA VAL A 634 -11.71 3.92 -47.42
C VAL A 634 -10.29 3.69 -46.92
N ASN A 635 -10.00 2.45 -46.57
CA ASN A 635 -8.67 1.97 -46.20
C ASN A 635 -8.05 1.24 -47.39
N ALA A 636 -6.86 1.67 -47.83
CA ALA A 636 -6.15 1.09 -48.95
C ALA A 636 -4.76 0.60 -48.53
N PHE A 637 -4.41 -0.63 -48.90
CA PHE A 637 -3.13 -1.23 -48.53
C PHE A 637 -2.73 -2.33 -49.51
N LEU A 638 -1.43 -2.65 -49.55
CA LEU A 638 -0.94 -3.84 -50.24
C LEU A 638 -0.76 -4.96 -49.20
N PRO A 639 -1.42 -6.12 -49.37
CA PRO A 639 -1.16 -7.25 -48.51
C PRO A 639 0.26 -7.79 -48.77
N GLY A 640 0.97 -8.18 -47.71
CA GLY A 640 2.31 -8.75 -47.85
C GLY A 640 3.07 -8.89 -46.52
N PRO A 641 4.30 -9.41 -46.56
CA PRO A 641 5.12 -9.65 -45.37
C PRO A 641 5.33 -8.38 -44.53
N TYR A 642 5.56 -7.23 -45.16
CA TYR A 642 5.76 -5.96 -44.46
C TYR A 642 4.65 -5.59 -43.47
N LEU A 643 3.38 -5.78 -43.85
CA LEU A 643 2.22 -5.51 -42.98
C LEU A 643 2.17 -6.48 -41.78
N LEU A 644 2.63 -7.71 -41.97
CA LEU A 644 2.65 -8.73 -40.92
C LEU A 644 3.87 -8.57 -40.01
N GLU A 645 5.05 -8.32 -40.57
CA GLU A 645 6.28 -8.04 -39.84
C GLU A 645 6.09 -6.85 -38.90
N LYS A 646 5.51 -5.74 -39.40
CA LYS A 646 5.19 -4.59 -38.55
C LYS A 646 4.21 -4.95 -37.44
N LYS A 647 3.22 -5.81 -37.70
CA LYS A 647 2.26 -6.27 -36.67
C LYS A 647 2.92 -7.18 -35.62
N GLU A 648 3.88 -8.00 -36.02
CA GLU A 648 4.62 -8.92 -35.14
C GLU A 648 5.66 -8.20 -34.28
N GLU A 649 6.40 -7.23 -34.86
CA GLU A 649 7.35 -6.36 -34.14
C GLU A 649 6.67 -5.58 -33.01
N GLU A 650 5.40 -5.25 -33.17
CA GLU A 650 4.61 -4.48 -32.22
C GLU A 650 4.11 -5.27 -30.99
N GLN A 651 4.29 -6.60 -30.91
CA GLN A 651 3.64 -7.44 -29.88
C GLN A 651 4.48 -7.83 -28.65
N GLU A 652 5.78 -7.55 -28.57
CA GLU A 652 6.66 -8.08 -27.49
C GLU A 652 7.22 -7.02 -26.51
N ALA A 653 6.41 -6.06 -26.06
CA ALA A 653 6.83 -5.14 -24.99
C ALA A 653 6.91 -5.85 -23.62
N PRO A 654 7.99 -5.73 -22.83
CA PRO A 654 8.07 -6.34 -21.50
C PRO A 654 7.13 -5.68 -20.50
N ILE A 655 6.64 -6.49 -19.54
CA ILE A 655 5.89 -5.99 -18.39
C ILE A 655 6.88 -5.53 -17.33
N ILE A 656 6.78 -4.27 -16.94
CA ILE A 656 7.65 -3.61 -15.99
C ILE A 656 7.00 -3.62 -14.60
N PHE A 657 7.79 -3.96 -13.57
CA PHE A 657 7.37 -3.77 -12.18
C PHE A 657 7.75 -2.36 -11.72
N THR A 658 6.77 -1.52 -11.36
CA THR A 658 7.00 -0.09 -11.15
C THR A 658 7.13 0.28 -9.69
N ARG A 659 6.27 -0.27 -8.82
CA ARG A 659 6.24 0.03 -7.39
C ARG A 659 5.70 -1.13 -6.57
N PHE A 660 6.33 -1.38 -5.44
CA PHE A 660 5.77 -2.18 -4.36
C PHE A 660 5.48 -1.27 -3.16
N SER A 661 4.25 -1.27 -2.65
CA SER A 661 3.90 -0.50 -1.45
C SER A 661 3.32 -1.40 -0.38
N LYS A 662 3.69 -1.18 0.89
CA LYS A 662 3.12 -1.91 2.03
C LYS A 662 2.87 -0.98 3.21
N PHE A 663 1.81 -1.23 3.96
CA PHE A 663 1.53 -0.48 5.19
C PHE A 663 2.09 -1.24 6.40
N ASP A 664 3.16 -0.71 6.99
CA ASP A 664 3.79 -1.31 8.18
C ASP A 664 2.99 -0.97 9.43
N GLY A 665 2.35 -1.98 10.02
CA GLY A 665 1.55 -1.80 11.24
C GLY A 665 2.35 -1.43 12.48
N LYS A 666 3.69 -1.55 12.47
CA LYS A 666 4.54 -1.15 13.61
C LYS A 666 4.88 0.34 13.60
N SER A 667 5.32 0.86 12.46
CA SER A 667 5.64 2.28 12.31
C SER A 667 4.40 3.14 12.02
N GLY A 668 3.31 2.54 11.52
CA GLY A 668 2.14 3.28 11.05
C GLY A 668 2.36 3.98 9.71
N ASN A 669 3.49 3.72 9.05
CA ASN A 669 3.89 4.39 7.81
C ASN A 669 3.65 3.48 6.59
N LEU A 670 3.32 4.11 5.47
CA LEU A 670 3.35 3.47 4.16
C LEU A 670 4.81 3.39 3.71
N ILE A 671 5.30 2.17 3.50
CA ILE A 671 6.63 1.92 2.97
C ILE A 671 6.49 1.68 1.46
N ASN A 672 7.05 2.60 0.68
CA ASN A 672 7.14 2.46 -0.75
C ASN A 672 8.52 1.93 -1.13
N ARG A 673 8.55 0.86 -1.91
CA ARG A 673 9.74 0.42 -2.63
C ARG A 673 9.53 0.73 -4.09
N ILE A 674 10.12 1.85 -4.49
CA ILE A 674 10.07 2.39 -5.85
C ILE A 674 11.33 1.95 -6.63
N ASP A 675 12.44 1.71 -5.93
CA ASP A 675 13.75 1.44 -6.52
C ASP A 675 14.38 0.13 -6.03
N GLY A 676 15.16 -0.50 -6.91
CA GLY A 676 16.00 -1.66 -6.59
C GLY A 676 15.30 -3.00 -6.39
N LEU A 677 14.11 -3.14 -6.96
CA LEU A 677 13.38 -4.39 -7.12
C LEU A 677 13.96 -5.17 -8.31
N SER A 678 15.12 -5.79 -8.14
CA SER A 678 15.45 -6.93 -9.01
C SER A 678 14.31 -7.93 -8.89
N ILE A 679 13.75 -8.38 -10.01
CA ILE A 679 12.67 -9.37 -10.10
C ILE A 679 13.02 -10.63 -9.27
N GLU A 680 14.32 -10.91 -9.12
CA GLU A 680 14.88 -12.00 -8.32
C GLU A 680 14.75 -11.85 -6.80
N LYS A 681 14.49 -10.64 -6.26
CA LYS A 681 14.40 -10.43 -4.80
C LYS A 681 13.02 -10.84 -4.28
N LYS A 682 13.01 -11.91 -3.49
CA LYS A 682 11.87 -12.33 -2.67
C LYS A 682 11.35 -11.18 -1.80
N ILE A 683 10.07 -10.85 -1.96
CA ILE A 683 9.36 -9.88 -1.12
C ILE A 683 8.89 -10.60 0.14
N THR A 684 9.24 -10.06 1.31
CA THR A 684 8.84 -10.63 2.60
C THR A 684 7.87 -9.68 3.30
N ILE A 685 6.70 -10.20 3.64
CA ILE A 685 5.62 -9.49 4.34
C ILE A 685 5.64 -9.93 5.79
N SER A 686 5.63 -8.96 6.70
CA SER A 686 5.59 -9.22 8.13
C SER A 686 4.15 -9.46 8.60
N PRO A 687 3.92 -10.21 9.69
CA PRO A 687 2.58 -10.47 10.21
C PRO A 687 1.82 -9.20 10.68
N TRP A 688 2.54 -8.09 10.81
CA TRP A 688 2.02 -6.79 11.26
C TRP A 688 1.66 -5.88 10.08
N ASP A 689 2.06 -6.24 8.85
CA ASP A 689 1.78 -5.47 7.65
C ASP A 689 0.29 -5.65 7.30
N ARG A 690 -0.48 -4.55 7.19
CA ARG A 690 -1.95 -4.63 7.02
C ARG A 690 -2.38 -4.96 5.59
N PHE A 691 -1.70 -4.33 4.64
CA PHE A 691 -1.92 -4.53 3.21
C PHE A 691 -0.63 -4.28 2.44
N PHE A 692 -0.58 -4.83 1.24
CA PHE A 692 0.46 -4.54 0.25
C PHE A 692 -0.14 -4.43 -1.14
N SER A 693 0.52 -3.68 -2.00
CA SER A 693 0.10 -3.44 -3.38
C SER A 693 1.26 -3.59 -4.35
N PHE A 694 0.93 -4.08 -5.54
CA PHE A 694 1.80 -4.15 -6.69
C PHE A 694 1.32 -3.15 -7.72
N GLU A 695 2.24 -2.36 -8.25
CA GLU A 695 2.04 -1.52 -9.43
C GLU A 695 2.96 -2.04 -10.54
N PHE A 696 2.44 -2.07 -11.76
CA PHE A 696 3.12 -2.59 -12.93
C PHE A 696 2.74 -1.77 -14.16
N SER A 697 3.54 -1.81 -15.21
CA SER A 697 3.21 -1.16 -16.48
C SER A 697 3.67 -2.03 -17.65
N LEU A 698 3.22 -1.68 -18.85
CA LEU A 698 3.72 -2.27 -20.08
C LEU A 698 4.70 -1.28 -20.70
N ALA A 699 5.89 -1.74 -21.13
CA ALA A 699 6.88 -0.92 -21.83
C ALA A 699 6.46 -0.53 -23.26
N ASP A 700 5.16 -0.41 -23.49
CA ASP A 700 4.55 0.05 -24.74
C ASP A 700 3.98 1.44 -24.51
N TYR A 701 4.70 2.44 -25.01
CA TYR A 701 4.36 3.83 -24.79
C TYR A 701 3.41 4.39 -25.84
N ARG A 702 2.97 3.61 -26.84
CA ARG A 702 2.10 4.09 -27.93
C ARG A 702 0.74 4.52 -27.39
N GLN A 703 0.05 3.64 -26.68
CA GLN A 703 -1.25 3.91 -26.03
C GLN A 703 -1.33 3.24 -24.64
N PRO A 704 -0.62 3.77 -23.62
CA PRO A 704 -0.55 3.15 -22.30
C PRO A 704 -1.92 2.95 -21.63
N ILE A 705 -2.86 3.88 -21.85
CA ILE A 705 -4.17 3.87 -21.20
C ILE A 705 -5.07 2.71 -21.65
N ASP A 706 -4.82 2.18 -22.85
CA ASP A 706 -5.62 1.08 -23.42
C ASP A 706 -5.07 -0.30 -23.02
N ASN A 707 -3.94 -0.35 -22.30
CA ASN A 707 -3.37 -1.61 -21.84
C ASN A 707 -4.21 -2.22 -20.73
N VAL A 708 -4.46 -3.52 -20.86
CA VAL A 708 -5.26 -4.29 -19.90
C VAL A 708 -4.38 -5.37 -19.29
N PHE A 709 -4.54 -5.58 -17.99
CA PHE A 709 -3.75 -6.51 -17.20
C PHE A 709 -4.62 -7.58 -16.56
N SER A 710 -4.04 -8.75 -16.33
CA SER A 710 -4.66 -9.81 -15.54
C SER A 710 -3.62 -10.34 -14.57
N CYS A 711 -4.02 -10.48 -13.32
CA CYS A 711 -3.13 -10.85 -12.21
C CYS A 711 -3.53 -12.21 -11.66
N TRP A 712 -2.56 -12.92 -11.11
CA TRP A 712 -2.77 -14.18 -10.42
C TRP A 712 -1.78 -14.32 -9.26
N LEU A 713 -2.30 -14.44 -8.04
CA LEU A 713 -1.51 -14.80 -6.88
C LEU A 713 -1.57 -16.31 -6.63
N GLU A 714 -0.61 -17.01 -7.22
CA GLU A 714 -0.47 -18.46 -7.12
C GLU A 714 -0.34 -18.89 -5.66
N GLY A 715 -1.25 -19.77 -5.22
CA GLY A 715 -1.37 -20.24 -3.83
C GLY A 715 -2.47 -19.54 -3.01
N TYR A 716 -3.06 -18.46 -3.52
CA TYR A 716 -4.22 -17.79 -2.92
C TYR A 716 -5.46 -17.85 -3.83
N GLU A 717 -5.29 -17.55 -5.12
CA GLU A 717 -6.35 -17.59 -6.14
C GLU A 717 -6.28 -18.88 -6.97
N SER A 718 -7.43 -19.37 -7.46
CA SER A 718 -7.53 -20.60 -8.26
C SER A 718 -7.10 -20.42 -9.72
N ASP A 719 -7.34 -19.25 -10.30
CA ASP A 719 -7.01 -18.90 -11.68
C ASP A 719 -6.82 -17.38 -11.81
N TRP A 720 -6.42 -16.92 -13.00
CA TRP A 720 -6.26 -15.51 -13.35
C TRP A 720 -7.51 -14.68 -13.08
N LEU A 721 -7.32 -13.51 -12.46
CA LEU A 721 -8.37 -12.52 -12.29
C LEU A 721 -8.85 -11.98 -13.65
N PRO A 722 -10.11 -11.50 -13.75
CA PRO A 722 -10.61 -10.85 -14.95
C PRO A 722 -9.71 -9.70 -15.42
N ALA A 723 -9.79 -9.37 -16.70
CA ALA A 723 -8.96 -8.32 -17.29
C ALA A 723 -9.33 -6.95 -16.66
N MET A 724 -8.32 -6.20 -16.22
CA MET A 724 -8.45 -4.91 -15.53
C MET A 724 -7.66 -3.84 -16.28
N GLU A 725 -8.24 -2.64 -16.42
CA GLU A 725 -7.54 -1.46 -16.96
C GLU A 725 -6.61 -0.82 -15.92
N ASN A 726 -6.84 -1.09 -14.63
CA ASN A 726 -5.98 -0.60 -13.56
C ASN A 726 -4.62 -1.31 -13.58
N HIS A 727 -3.56 -0.50 -13.48
CA HIS A 727 -2.17 -0.94 -13.43
C HIS A 727 -1.67 -1.23 -12.01
N SER A 728 -2.59 -1.42 -11.06
CA SER A 728 -2.28 -1.72 -9.66
C SER A 728 -3.26 -2.71 -9.05
N ILE A 729 -2.77 -3.56 -8.14
CA ILE A 729 -3.58 -4.50 -7.36
C ILE A 729 -3.16 -4.48 -5.89
N ARG A 730 -4.16 -4.53 -5.00
CA ARG A 730 -3.95 -4.51 -3.54
C ARG A 730 -4.45 -5.81 -2.92
N TYR A 731 -3.63 -6.36 -2.03
CA TYR A 731 -3.92 -7.52 -1.22
C TYR A 731 -3.98 -7.17 0.27
N ASN A 732 -4.96 -7.73 0.97
CA ASN A 732 -5.19 -7.49 2.39
C ASN A 732 -5.24 -8.83 3.13
N ASN A 733 -4.63 -8.91 4.32
CA ASN A 733 -4.74 -10.04 5.26
C ASN A 733 -4.54 -11.44 4.64
N ILE A 734 -3.55 -11.60 3.76
CA ILE A 734 -3.22 -12.92 3.20
C ILE A 734 -2.67 -13.83 4.32
N PRO A 735 -3.08 -15.11 4.39
CA PRO A 735 -2.51 -16.08 5.31
C PRO A 735 -0.98 -16.22 5.20
N ALA A 736 -0.34 -16.74 6.25
CA ALA A 736 1.09 -17.04 6.22
C ALA A 736 1.38 -18.14 5.20
N GLY A 737 2.39 -17.93 4.34
CA GLY A 737 2.65 -18.82 3.22
C GLY A 737 3.67 -18.26 2.24
N THR A 738 3.99 -19.07 1.23
CA THR A 738 4.80 -18.66 0.07
C THR A 738 3.90 -18.63 -1.15
N TYR A 739 3.86 -17.49 -1.82
CA TYR A 739 3.03 -17.20 -2.98
C TYR A 739 3.89 -16.72 -4.15
N THR A 740 3.36 -16.83 -5.36
CA THR A 740 3.97 -16.23 -6.56
C THR A 740 2.97 -15.28 -7.19
N PHE A 741 3.27 -13.99 -7.19
CA PHE A 741 2.50 -12.98 -7.89
C PHE A 741 2.85 -13.02 -9.37
N ARG A 742 1.87 -13.26 -10.24
CA ARG A 742 2.01 -13.27 -11.69
C ARG A 742 1.14 -12.18 -12.32
N VAL A 743 1.66 -11.51 -13.33
CA VAL A 743 0.91 -10.56 -14.14
C VAL A 743 1.20 -10.76 -15.62
N ARG A 744 0.14 -10.66 -16.42
CA ARG A 744 0.16 -10.66 -17.89
C ARG A 744 -0.58 -9.44 -18.42
N SER A 745 -0.24 -8.99 -19.62
CA SER A 745 -0.81 -7.80 -20.25
C SER A 745 -1.32 -8.09 -21.66
N LYS A 746 -2.20 -7.23 -22.17
CA LYS A 746 -2.62 -7.19 -23.57
C LYS A 746 -3.00 -5.77 -23.97
N ALA A 747 -2.86 -5.45 -25.26
CA ALA A 747 -3.21 -4.15 -25.81
C ALA A 747 -4.71 -4.06 -26.13
N GLY A 748 -5.51 -3.50 -25.22
CA GLY A 748 -6.96 -3.31 -25.36
C GLY A 748 -7.80 -4.49 -24.84
N ILE A 749 -9.00 -4.19 -24.34
CA ILE A 749 -9.90 -5.21 -23.78
C ILE A 749 -10.38 -6.24 -24.81
N ASN A 750 -10.58 -5.79 -26.05
CA ASN A 750 -11.08 -6.59 -27.17
C ASN A 750 -10.00 -7.41 -27.87
N ASN A 751 -8.73 -7.26 -27.50
CA ASN A 751 -7.66 -8.08 -28.06
C ASN A 751 -7.72 -9.49 -27.42
N PRO A 752 -7.85 -10.56 -28.22
CA PRO A 752 -7.88 -11.92 -27.69
C PRO A 752 -6.50 -12.40 -27.23
N GLU A 753 -5.41 -11.84 -27.77
CA GLU A 753 -4.05 -12.31 -27.52
C GLU A 753 -3.44 -11.63 -26.29
N TRP A 754 -2.98 -12.43 -25.34
CA TRP A 754 -2.13 -11.98 -24.24
C TRP A 754 -0.67 -11.93 -24.68
N ASN A 755 0.08 -10.99 -24.10
CA ASN A 755 1.52 -10.93 -24.22
C ASN A 755 2.15 -12.27 -23.79
N SER A 756 3.12 -12.74 -24.56
CA SER A 756 3.85 -13.99 -24.29
C SER A 756 4.69 -13.90 -23.02
N GLN A 757 5.14 -12.70 -22.67
CA GLN A 757 5.92 -12.42 -21.47
C GLN A 757 5.01 -12.25 -20.25
N GLN A 758 5.45 -12.82 -19.12
CA GLN A 758 4.77 -12.71 -17.84
C GLN A 758 5.78 -12.31 -16.78
N LEU A 759 5.39 -11.41 -15.89
CA LEU A 759 6.20 -11.04 -14.74
C LEU A 759 5.78 -11.93 -13.56
N ALA A 760 6.74 -12.58 -12.91
CA ALA A 760 6.53 -13.43 -11.74
C ALA A 760 7.41 -13.01 -10.56
N ILE A 761 6.81 -12.72 -9.41
CA ILE A 761 7.49 -12.23 -8.20
C ILE A 761 7.15 -13.14 -7.01
N LYS A 762 8.17 -13.62 -6.31
CA LYS A 762 8.00 -14.47 -5.12
C LYS A 762 7.66 -13.63 -3.88
N VAL A 763 6.54 -13.93 -3.25
CA VAL A 763 6.02 -13.25 -2.05
C VAL A 763 5.96 -14.23 -0.88
N VAL A 764 6.51 -13.87 0.27
CA VAL A 764 6.47 -14.71 1.48
C VAL A 764 5.88 -13.94 2.63
N VAL A 765 4.73 -14.42 3.11
CA VAL A 765 4.04 -13.88 4.27
C VAL A 765 4.47 -14.68 5.49
N GLN A 766 5.13 -14.00 6.44
CA GLN A 766 5.62 -14.63 7.66
C GLN A 766 4.49 -14.93 8.63
N GLU A 767 4.65 -16.00 9.42
CA GLU A 767 3.74 -16.33 10.51
C GLU A 767 4.08 -15.51 11.77
N ALA A 768 3.05 -15.10 12.52
CA ALA A 768 3.26 -14.39 13.78
C ALA A 768 3.90 -15.30 14.83
N PHE A 769 4.84 -14.77 15.62
CA PHE A 769 5.57 -15.58 16.61
C PHE A 769 4.64 -16.24 17.65
N TYR A 770 3.50 -15.61 17.96
CA TYR A 770 2.52 -16.14 18.90
C TYR A 770 1.65 -17.27 18.33
N ASN A 771 1.66 -17.47 17.00
CA ASN A 771 1.06 -18.65 16.37
C ASN A 771 2.03 -19.85 16.34
N SER A 772 3.31 -19.65 16.68
CA SER A 772 4.27 -20.74 16.77
C SER A 772 4.10 -21.59 18.04
N TRP A 773 4.26 -22.91 17.93
CA TRP A 773 4.10 -23.86 19.05
C TRP A 773 5.00 -23.58 20.26
N TRP A 774 6.24 -23.12 20.02
CA TRP A 774 7.20 -22.83 21.10
C TRP A 774 6.76 -21.66 21.99
N PHE A 775 6.03 -20.69 21.44
CA PHE A 775 5.50 -19.57 22.22
C PHE A 775 4.46 -20.06 23.23
N TRP A 776 3.56 -20.94 22.79
CA TRP A 776 2.59 -21.59 23.67
C TRP A 776 3.24 -22.49 24.71
N LEU A 777 4.35 -23.18 24.37
CA LEU A 777 5.14 -23.90 25.37
C LEU A 777 5.79 -22.97 26.39
N LEU A 778 6.30 -21.82 25.97
CA LEU A 778 6.88 -20.82 26.88
C LEU A 778 5.81 -20.20 27.78
N CYS A 779 4.63 -19.87 27.24
CA CYS A 779 3.47 -19.43 28.04
C CYS A 779 3.04 -20.51 29.03
N GLY A 780 2.99 -21.78 28.61
CA GLY A 780 2.72 -22.93 29.49
C GLY A 780 3.79 -23.08 30.57
N GLY A 781 5.07 -22.89 30.23
CA GLY A 781 6.20 -22.89 31.16
C GLY A 781 6.14 -21.75 32.17
N LEU A 782 5.79 -20.53 31.75
CA LEU A 782 5.59 -19.38 32.64
C LEU A 782 4.36 -19.56 33.52
N LEU A 783 3.29 -20.15 33.01
CA LEU A 783 2.08 -20.43 33.79
C LEU A 783 2.35 -21.52 34.85
N THR A 784 3.02 -22.60 34.46
CA THR A 784 3.43 -23.66 35.40
C THR A 784 4.46 -23.14 36.41
N GLY A 785 5.45 -22.36 35.98
CA GLY A 785 6.41 -21.68 36.85
C GLY A 785 5.76 -20.67 37.78
N GLY A 786 4.75 -19.93 37.32
CA GLY A 786 3.94 -19.00 38.11
C GLY A 786 3.07 -19.72 39.13
N VAL A 787 2.40 -20.81 38.74
CA VAL A 787 1.67 -21.70 39.66
C VAL A 787 2.63 -22.31 40.68
N PHE A 788 3.81 -22.75 40.25
CA PHE A 788 4.84 -23.27 41.14
C PHE A 788 5.39 -22.19 42.09
N ALA A 789 5.60 -20.97 41.61
CA ALA A 789 6.02 -19.84 42.43
C ALA A 789 4.93 -19.44 43.41
N ILE A 790 3.65 -19.43 43.01
CA ILE A 790 2.50 -19.21 43.90
C ILE A 790 2.39 -20.34 44.93
N MET A 791 2.58 -21.60 44.52
CA MET A 791 2.62 -22.74 45.43
C MET A 791 3.78 -22.62 46.42
N ARG A 792 4.99 -22.30 45.95
CA ARG A 792 6.17 -22.10 46.80
C ARG A 792 6.03 -20.87 47.69
N TYR A 793 5.41 -19.82 47.20
CA TYR A 793 5.08 -18.62 47.97
C TYR A 793 3.99 -18.92 49.00
N ARG A 794 3.00 -19.74 48.68
CA ARG A 794 2.01 -20.25 49.65
C ARG A 794 2.67 -21.14 50.69
N ILE A 795 3.56 -22.06 50.30
CA ILE A 795 4.33 -22.89 51.24
C ILE A 795 5.21 -22.00 52.11
N TYR A 796 5.89 -21.00 51.55
CA TYR A 796 6.67 -20.03 52.30
C TYR A 796 5.80 -19.18 53.24
N LEU A 797 4.62 -18.73 52.81
CA LEU A 797 3.64 -18.05 53.66
C LEU A 797 3.11 -18.95 54.76
N ILE A 798 2.91 -20.24 54.47
CA ILE A 798 2.50 -21.24 55.46
C ILE A 798 3.63 -21.45 56.46
N HIS A 799 4.88 -21.68 56.03
CA HIS A 799 6.03 -21.79 56.93
C HIS A 799 6.29 -20.49 57.71
N LYS A 800 6.08 -19.32 57.10
CA LYS A 800 6.18 -18.03 57.81
C LYS A 800 5.06 -17.86 58.81
N ARG A 801 3.85 -18.35 58.51
CA ARG A 801 2.74 -18.43 59.48
C ARG A 801 3.01 -19.47 60.54
N GLU A 802 3.66 -20.58 60.23
CA GLU A 802 4.03 -21.64 61.16
C GLU A 802 5.14 -21.17 62.11
N MET A 803 6.17 -20.47 61.61
CA MET A 803 7.18 -19.80 62.45
C MET A 803 6.58 -18.67 63.28
N ALA A 804 5.67 -17.86 62.71
CA ALA A 804 4.96 -16.83 63.46
C ALA A 804 3.99 -17.43 64.49
N LEU A 805 3.39 -18.59 64.19
CA LEU A 805 2.52 -19.33 65.09
C LEU A 805 3.34 -20.04 66.17
N GLU A 806 4.52 -20.58 65.87
CA GLU A 806 5.45 -21.15 66.85
C GLU A 806 6.02 -20.07 67.75
N GLN A 807 6.33 -18.89 67.21
CA GLN A 807 6.76 -17.74 68.00
C GLN A 807 5.60 -17.17 68.84
N LEU A 808 4.39 -17.10 68.30
CA LEU A 808 3.19 -16.74 69.06
C LEU A 808 2.80 -17.81 70.09
N VAL A 809 2.97 -19.10 69.80
CA VAL A 809 2.73 -20.20 70.73
C VAL A 809 3.80 -20.21 71.81
N ARG A 810 5.07 -19.91 71.51
CA ARG A 810 6.15 -19.71 72.50
C ARG A 810 5.92 -18.49 73.37
N GLU A 811 5.56 -17.35 72.77
CA GLU A 811 5.19 -16.14 73.49
C GLU A 811 3.95 -16.39 74.35
N ARG A 812 2.93 -17.10 73.85
CA ARG A 812 1.73 -17.49 74.60
C ARG A 812 1.95 -18.58 75.62
N THR A 813 2.88 -19.53 75.43
CA THR A 813 3.23 -20.52 76.47
C THR A 813 4.07 -19.88 77.56
N GLN A 814 4.98 -18.94 77.23
CA GLN A 814 5.69 -18.12 78.21
C GLN A 814 4.76 -17.11 78.91
N GLU A 815 3.81 -16.48 78.21
CA GLU A 815 2.76 -15.65 78.81
C GLU A 815 1.84 -16.49 79.71
N LEU A 816 1.43 -17.69 79.29
CA LEU A 816 0.60 -18.57 80.12
C LEU A 816 1.36 -19.11 81.34
N GLU A 817 2.64 -19.44 81.24
CA GLU A 817 3.44 -19.88 82.39
C GLU A 817 3.72 -18.72 83.35
N LEU A 818 3.94 -17.50 82.84
CA LEU A 818 4.11 -16.30 83.64
C LEU A 818 2.78 -15.80 84.25
N GLU A 819 1.65 -15.89 83.54
CA GLU A 819 0.30 -15.62 84.07
C GLU A 819 -0.13 -16.69 85.08
N LYS A 820 0.21 -17.96 84.85
CA LYS A 820 -0.08 -19.04 85.81
C LYS A 820 0.73 -18.85 87.09
N GLN A 821 2.02 -18.51 87.01
CA GLN A 821 2.83 -18.17 88.20
C GLN A 821 2.32 -16.91 88.92
N LYS A 822 2.00 -15.84 88.18
CA LYS A 822 1.41 -14.62 88.78
C LYS A 822 0.03 -14.87 89.41
N SER A 823 -0.79 -15.73 88.79
CA SER A 823 -2.09 -16.13 89.35
C SER A 823 -1.94 -16.99 90.60
N GLU A 824 -0.88 -17.81 90.71
CA GLU A 824 -0.64 -18.65 91.89
C GLU A 824 -0.10 -17.85 93.08
N GLU A 825 0.72 -16.82 92.82
CA GLU A 825 1.31 -15.94 93.83
C GLU A 825 0.28 -14.94 94.41
N LEU A 826 -0.61 -14.37 93.58
CA LEU A 826 -1.70 -13.49 94.03
C LEU A 826 -2.77 -14.21 94.87
N LEU A 827 -2.97 -15.51 94.66
CA LEU A 827 -4.00 -16.29 95.36
C LEU A 827 -3.59 -16.60 96.81
N LEU A 828 -2.29 -16.70 97.09
CA LEU A 828 -1.71 -16.96 98.42
C LEU A 828 -1.56 -15.69 99.29
N ASN A 829 -1.57 -14.49 98.69
CA ASN A 829 -1.51 -13.21 99.42
C ASN A 829 -2.88 -12.70 99.90
N ILE A 830 -3.98 -13.23 99.35
CA ILE A 830 -5.37 -12.77 99.65
C ILE A 830 -6.10 -13.74 100.59
N LEU A 831 -5.70 -15.01 100.59
CA LEU A 831 -6.37 -16.07 101.33
C LEU A 831 -5.33 -16.88 102.12
N PRO A 832 -5.66 -17.34 103.34
CA PRO A 832 -4.81 -18.26 104.08
C PRO A 832 -4.46 -19.48 103.22
N ALA A 833 -3.23 -19.99 103.34
CA ALA A 833 -2.68 -21.02 102.45
C ALA A 833 -3.54 -22.29 102.35
N GLU A 834 -4.16 -22.71 103.46
CA GLU A 834 -5.05 -23.88 103.50
C GLU A 834 -6.32 -23.64 102.65
N THR A 835 -6.92 -22.45 102.77
CA THR A 835 -8.15 -22.07 102.06
C THR A 835 -7.89 -21.81 100.58
N ALA A 836 -6.69 -21.33 100.21
CA ALA A 836 -6.24 -21.14 98.84
C ALA A 836 -6.05 -22.48 98.09
N GLU A 837 -5.50 -23.50 98.75
CA GLU A 837 -5.36 -24.88 98.22
C GLU A 837 -6.72 -25.56 98.00
N GLU A 838 -7.65 -25.45 98.95
CA GLU A 838 -9.02 -25.98 98.80
C GLU A 838 -9.76 -25.32 97.63
N LEU A 839 -9.66 -23.99 97.51
CA LEU A 839 -10.26 -23.25 96.41
C LEU A 839 -9.69 -23.69 95.05
N LYS A 840 -8.38 -23.94 94.96
CA LYS A 840 -7.73 -24.44 93.73
C LYS A 840 -8.21 -25.83 93.33
N LYS A 841 -8.41 -26.73 94.30
CA LYS A 841 -8.71 -28.15 94.01
C LYS A 841 -10.19 -28.39 93.70
N PHE A 842 -11.08 -27.63 94.32
CA PHE A 842 -12.54 -27.87 94.25
C PHE A 842 -13.37 -26.70 93.72
N GLY A 843 -12.77 -25.50 93.57
CA GLY A 843 -13.46 -24.30 93.09
C GLY A 843 -14.32 -23.58 94.14
N ALA A 844 -14.35 -24.05 95.39
CA ALA A 844 -15.07 -23.44 96.52
C ALA A 844 -14.43 -23.84 97.86
N ALA A 845 -14.45 -22.94 98.86
CA ALA A 845 -14.01 -23.21 100.25
C ALA A 845 -15.17 -23.00 101.24
N LYS A 846 -15.23 -23.77 102.33
CA LYS A 846 -16.33 -23.74 103.32
C LYS A 846 -16.02 -22.82 104.51
N ALA A 847 -17.05 -22.18 105.07
CA ALA A 847 -16.92 -21.41 106.31
C ALA A 847 -16.67 -22.33 107.51
N LYS A 848 -15.74 -21.94 108.40
CA LYS A 848 -15.36 -22.66 109.63
C LYS A 848 -15.78 -21.82 110.85
N ARG A 849 -16.32 -22.47 111.89
CA ARG A 849 -16.68 -21.83 113.17
C ARG A 849 -15.57 -22.09 114.19
N HIS A 850 -15.13 -21.04 114.87
CA HIS A 850 -14.09 -21.05 115.89
C HIS A 850 -14.72 -20.59 117.21
N GLU A 851 -14.62 -21.37 118.27
CA GLU A 851 -15.33 -21.08 119.54
C GLU A 851 -14.59 -20.09 120.45
N LEU A 852 -13.26 -19.99 120.34
CA LEU A 852 -12.43 -19.13 121.19
C LEU A 852 -11.48 -18.29 120.34
N VAL A 853 -11.94 -17.10 119.95
CA VAL A 853 -11.15 -16.15 119.15
C VAL A 853 -11.11 -14.81 119.86
N THR A 854 -9.90 -14.26 120.00
CA THR A 854 -9.71 -12.91 120.53
C THR A 854 -9.65 -11.92 119.38
N VAL A 855 -10.57 -10.97 119.38
CA VAL A 855 -10.70 -9.95 118.35
C VAL A 855 -10.21 -8.61 118.90
N MET A 856 -9.36 -7.92 118.15
CA MET A 856 -8.89 -6.57 118.45
C MET A 856 -9.33 -5.59 117.37
N PHE A 857 -9.91 -4.49 117.84
CA PHE A 857 -10.14 -3.29 117.04
C PHE A 857 -9.23 -2.18 117.53
N SER A 858 -8.54 -1.53 116.60
CA SER A 858 -7.84 -0.26 116.84
C SER A 858 -8.45 0.82 115.97
N ASP A 859 -8.70 2.00 116.52
CA ASP A 859 -9.21 3.17 115.80
C ASP A 859 -8.41 4.42 116.17
N PHE A 860 -8.28 5.38 115.25
CA PHE A 860 -7.55 6.63 115.53
C PHE A 860 -8.47 7.71 116.10
N LYS A 861 -8.21 8.16 117.33
CA LYS A 861 -9.02 9.18 118.00
C LYS A 861 -8.96 10.51 117.25
N GLY A 862 -10.15 11.01 116.89
CA GLY A 862 -10.30 12.31 116.23
C GLY A 862 -9.86 12.31 114.78
N PHE A 863 -9.77 11.13 114.14
CA PHE A 863 -9.32 10.93 112.77
C PHE A 863 -9.97 11.90 111.79
N SER A 864 -11.31 12.01 111.75
CA SER A 864 -11.99 12.91 110.80
C SER A 864 -11.54 14.37 110.92
N ARG A 865 -11.28 14.85 112.14
CA ARG A 865 -10.81 16.23 112.37
C ARG A 865 -9.35 16.41 111.96
N ILE A 866 -8.52 15.39 112.16
CA ILE A 866 -7.10 15.43 111.81
C ILE A 866 -6.94 15.27 110.29
N SER A 867 -7.74 14.42 109.64
CA SER A 867 -7.75 14.23 108.19
C SER A 867 -8.18 15.48 107.42
N GLU A 868 -9.00 16.36 108.00
CA GLU A 868 -9.33 17.66 107.41
C GLU A 868 -8.14 18.64 107.41
N GLN A 869 -7.14 18.41 108.25
CA GLN A 869 -5.96 19.27 108.41
C GLN A 869 -4.73 18.75 107.65
N MET A 870 -4.82 17.57 107.03
CA MET A 870 -3.75 16.93 106.27
C MET A 870 -4.11 16.86 104.79
N ASP A 871 -3.09 16.91 103.92
CA ASP A 871 -3.31 16.59 102.51
C ASP A 871 -3.70 15.11 102.37
N PRO A 872 -4.64 14.73 101.48
CA PRO A 872 -5.03 13.34 101.29
C PRO A 872 -3.87 12.39 101.01
N GLU A 873 -2.83 12.85 100.31
CA GLU A 873 -1.66 12.03 99.97
C GLU A 873 -0.79 11.76 101.21
N ASP A 874 -0.56 12.79 102.03
CA ASP A 874 0.17 12.70 103.30
C ASP A 874 -0.61 11.90 104.35
N LEU A 875 -1.94 12.05 104.39
CA LEU A 875 -2.82 11.27 105.24
C LEU A 875 -2.73 9.77 104.91
N VAL A 876 -2.79 9.42 103.63
CA VAL A 876 -2.66 8.02 103.18
C VAL A 876 -1.27 7.48 103.52
N ALA A 877 -0.21 8.26 103.31
CA ALA A 877 1.16 7.86 103.67
C ALA A 877 1.32 7.63 105.18
N GLU A 878 0.71 8.46 106.01
CA GLU A 878 0.79 8.34 107.47
C GLU A 878 -0.01 7.14 108.00
N ILE A 879 -1.21 6.90 107.45
CA ILE A 879 -2.01 5.70 107.76
C ILE A 879 -1.27 4.44 107.31
N ASP A 880 -0.69 4.45 106.09
CA ASP A 880 0.09 3.33 105.57
C ASP A 880 1.31 3.06 106.47
N TYR A 881 2.01 4.10 106.95
CA TYR A 881 3.10 3.94 107.90
C TYR A 881 2.66 3.28 109.21
N CYS A 882 1.53 3.72 109.78
CA CYS A 882 0.99 3.13 111.01
C CYS A 882 0.55 1.67 110.79
N PHE A 883 -0.19 1.39 109.71
CA PHE A 883 -0.69 0.05 109.44
C PHE A 883 0.41 -0.93 109.02
N ARG A 884 1.51 -0.48 108.39
CA ARG A 884 2.69 -1.33 108.18
C ARG A 884 3.35 -1.73 109.50
N ALA A 885 3.50 -0.78 110.42
CA ALA A 885 3.99 -1.10 111.76
C ALA A 885 3.04 -2.07 112.49
N PHE A 886 1.72 -1.89 112.34
CA PHE A 886 0.75 -2.83 112.93
C PHE A 886 0.85 -4.21 112.28
N ASP A 887 1.01 -4.29 110.96
CA ASP A 887 1.19 -5.55 110.23
C ASP A 887 2.47 -6.28 110.71
N GLU A 888 3.58 -5.57 110.91
CA GLU A 888 4.82 -6.13 111.46
C GLU A 888 4.63 -6.65 112.90
N ILE A 889 3.87 -5.92 113.72
CA ILE A 889 3.51 -6.37 115.08
C ILE A 889 2.60 -7.62 115.00
N MET A 890 1.63 -7.66 114.07
CA MET A 890 0.77 -8.84 113.90
C MET A 890 1.58 -10.07 113.51
N GLU A 891 2.50 -9.93 112.57
CA GLU A 891 3.39 -11.03 112.15
C GLU A 891 4.26 -11.51 113.31
N LYS A 892 4.81 -10.59 114.12
CA LYS A 892 5.61 -10.91 115.32
C LYS A 892 4.84 -11.77 116.33
N TYR A 893 3.55 -11.50 116.55
CA TYR A 893 2.71 -12.25 117.49
C TYR A 893 1.91 -13.40 116.84
N GLY A 894 2.05 -13.61 115.54
CA GLY A 894 1.34 -14.65 114.79
C GLY A 894 -0.18 -14.42 114.71
N LEU A 895 -0.59 -13.16 114.57
CA LEU A 895 -2.00 -12.74 114.49
C LEU A 895 -2.43 -12.55 113.05
N GLU A 896 -3.71 -12.81 112.75
CA GLU A 896 -4.24 -12.65 111.39
C GLU A 896 -4.89 -11.28 111.22
N LYS A 897 -4.43 -10.52 110.22
CA LYS A 897 -5.13 -9.31 109.76
C LYS A 897 -6.37 -9.72 108.97
N ILE A 898 -7.54 -9.20 109.35
CA ILE A 898 -8.78 -9.44 108.60
C ILE A 898 -8.98 -8.34 107.57
N LYS A 899 -9.03 -7.09 108.03
CA LYS A 899 -9.24 -5.92 107.17
C LYS A 899 -8.88 -4.63 107.89
N THR A 900 -8.69 -3.58 107.09
CA THR A 900 -8.75 -2.19 107.56
C THR A 900 -10.07 -1.58 107.07
N VAL A 901 -10.73 -0.82 107.92
CA VAL A 901 -11.99 -0.13 107.60
C VAL A 901 -11.81 1.33 107.90
N GLY A 902 -11.45 2.11 106.88
CA GLY A 902 -11.11 3.52 107.06
C GLY A 902 -9.85 3.67 107.91
N ASP A 903 -10.02 4.30 109.07
CA ASP A 903 -9.06 4.52 110.15
C ASP A 903 -8.96 3.36 111.15
N ALA A 904 -9.86 2.39 111.07
CA ALA A 904 -9.86 1.24 111.97
C ALA A 904 -9.07 0.05 111.42
N TYR A 905 -8.37 -0.64 112.31
CA TYR A 905 -7.62 -1.86 112.05
C TYR A 905 -8.24 -3.05 112.80
N LEU A 906 -8.57 -4.12 112.09
CA LEU A 906 -9.18 -5.34 112.64
C LEU A 906 -8.26 -6.55 112.46
N CYS A 907 -7.90 -7.18 113.57
CA CYS A 907 -7.17 -8.44 113.59
C CYS A 907 -7.73 -9.41 114.62
N VAL A 908 -7.29 -10.67 114.50
CA VAL A 908 -7.72 -11.76 115.36
C VAL A 908 -6.58 -12.73 115.70
N GLY A 909 -6.63 -13.25 116.92
CA GLY A 909 -5.87 -14.43 117.35
C GLY A 909 -6.81 -15.61 117.59
N GLY A 910 -6.38 -16.83 117.24
CA GLY A 910 -7.15 -18.07 117.46
C GLY A 910 -7.78 -18.71 116.23
N ILE A 911 -7.54 -18.17 115.03
CA ILE A 911 -8.07 -18.77 113.78
C ILE A 911 -7.12 -19.80 113.16
N ARG A 912 -5.80 -19.58 113.24
CA ARG A 912 -4.79 -20.53 112.73
C ARG A 912 -4.45 -21.62 113.74
N ASP A 913 -4.23 -21.21 114.98
CA ASP A 913 -3.68 -22.05 116.05
C ASP A 913 -4.58 -21.90 117.29
N ASP A 914 -4.99 -23.03 117.89
CA ASP A 914 -5.92 -23.14 119.04
C ASP A 914 -5.10 -23.46 120.30
N ASP A 915 -4.08 -22.64 120.57
CA ASP A 915 -3.03 -22.89 121.55
C ASP A 915 -3.41 -22.39 122.96
N GLY A 916 -4.53 -21.68 123.09
CA GLY A 916 -5.13 -21.22 124.35
C GLY A 916 -4.52 -19.93 124.92
N ASP A 917 -3.53 -19.33 124.24
CA ASP A 917 -2.85 -18.10 124.64
C ASP A 917 -3.18 -16.89 123.75
N GLU A 918 -4.26 -17.00 122.96
CA GLU A 918 -4.67 -16.00 121.98
C GLU A 918 -4.96 -14.64 122.64
N ALA A 919 -5.65 -14.67 123.78
CA ALA A 919 -6.02 -13.47 124.52
C ALA A 919 -4.77 -12.72 125.02
N THR A 920 -3.74 -13.45 125.46
CA THR A 920 -2.46 -12.87 125.87
C THR A 920 -1.72 -12.27 124.68
N ARG A 921 -1.56 -13.01 123.58
CA ARG A 921 -0.83 -12.53 122.38
C ARG A 921 -1.47 -11.29 121.77
N VAL A 922 -2.80 -11.27 121.67
CA VAL A 922 -3.53 -10.10 121.16
C VAL A 922 -3.40 -8.91 122.11
N THR A 923 -3.42 -9.15 123.43
CA THR A 923 -3.25 -8.07 124.41
C THR A 923 -1.80 -7.52 124.40
N LEU A 924 -0.78 -8.37 124.27
CA LEU A 924 0.60 -7.93 124.11
C LEU A 924 0.78 -7.10 122.83
N ALA A 925 0.23 -7.57 121.71
CA ALA A 925 0.25 -6.84 120.45
C ALA A 925 -0.43 -5.47 120.59
N ALA A 926 -1.55 -5.39 121.29
CA ALA A 926 -2.23 -4.13 121.57
C ALA A 926 -1.38 -3.16 122.42
N MET A 927 -0.68 -3.67 123.43
CA MET A 927 0.24 -2.85 124.23
C MET A 927 1.43 -2.33 123.40
N GLU A 928 2.02 -3.17 122.54
CA GLU A 928 3.10 -2.77 121.66
C GLU A 928 2.64 -1.75 120.60
N ILE A 929 1.40 -1.89 120.11
CA ILE A 929 0.77 -0.86 119.26
C ILE A 929 0.66 0.46 120.04
N GLN A 930 0.19 0.45 121.29
CA GLN A 930 0.11 1.69 122.08
C GLN A 930 1.48 2.31 122.34
N GLU A 931 2.52 1.50 122.57
CA GLU A 931 3.89 1.97 122.74
C GLU A 931 4.44 2.59 121.46
N PHE A 932 4.25 1.94 120.31
CA PHE A 932 4.59 2.48 119.00
C PHE A 932 3.89 3.82 118.74
N MET A 933 2.57 3.88 118.98
CA MET A 933 1.78 5.10 118.79
C MET A 933 2.22 6.22 119.74
N SER A 934 2.59 5.88 120.98
CA SER A 934 3.15 6.85 121.93
C SER A 934 4.51 7.38 121.48
N GLY A 935 5.40 6.52 120.96
CA GLY A 935 6.70 6.93 120.42
C GLY A 935 6.55 7.81 119.19
N LEU A 936 5.66 7.42 118.27
CA LEU A 936 5.36 8.19 117.06
C LEU A 936 4.78 9.56 117.41
N ARG A 937 3.88 9.62 118.40
CA ARG A 937 3.35 10.88 118.91
C ARG A 937 4.46 11.82 119.40
N ILE A 938 5.37 11.35 120.24
CA ILE A 938 6.48 12.17 120.76
C ILE A 938 7.36 12.69 119.61
N GLN A 939 7.66 11.84 118.63
CA GLN A 939 8.44 12.24 117.47
C GLN A 939 7.71 13.31 116.63
N ARG A 940 6.41 13.15 116.38
CA ARG A 940 5.63 14.08 115.55
C ARG A 940 5.31 15.38 116.26
N GLU A 941 5.09 15.37 117.57
CA GLU A 941 4.97 16.59 118.38
C GLU A 941 6.28 17.41 118.34
N ALA A 942 7.45 16.76 118.33
CA ALA A 942 8.74 17.43 118.17
C ALA A 942 8.96 18.03 116.76
N GLU A 943 8.28 17.46 115.75
CA GLU A 943 8.29 17.95 114.36
C GLU A 943 7.14 18.93 114.06
N GLU A 944 6.35 19.34 115.06
CA GLU A 944 5.13 20.16 114.91
C GLU A 944 4.10 19.60 113.91
N LYS A 945 4.08 18.26 113.72
CA LYS A 945 3.14 17.58 112.81
C LYS A 945 1.93 17.02 113.57
N PRO A 946 0.74 17.00 112.95
CA PRO A 946 -0.43 16.34 113.53
C PRO A 946 -0.14 14.84 113.76
N CYS A 947 -0.56 14.31 114.90
CA CYS A 947 -0.36 12.92 115.29
C CYS A 947 -1.68 12.25 115.67
N PHE A 948 -1.77 10.94 115.41
CA PHE A 948 -2.91 10.13 115.80
C PHE A 948 -2.65 9.45 117.15
N GLU A 949 -3.72 9.25 117.92
CA GLU A 949 -3.70 8.39 119.10
C GLU A 949 -4.61 7.20 118.83
N ALA A 950 -4.16 5.98 119.13
CA ALA A 950 -4.99 4.79 118.95
C ALA A 950 -5.87 4.53 120.18
N ARG A 951 -7.12 4.18 119.93
CA ARG A 951 -8.03 3.51 120.88
C ARG A 951 -8.06 2.05 120.53
N ILE A 952 -7.90 1.18 121.51
CA ILE A 952 -7.90 -0.26 121.28
C ILE A 952 -8.94 -0.94 122.15
N GLY A 953 -9.76 -1.77 121.52
CA GLY A 953 -10.77 -2.60 122.14
C GLY A 953 -10.54 -4.08 121.88
N ILE A 954 -10.59 -4.91 122.92
CA ILE A 954 -10.40 -6.35 122.80
C ILE A 954 -11.53 -7.12 123.47
N HIS A 955 -12.11 -8.07 122.74
CA HIS A 955 -13.07 -9.02 123.27
C HIS A 955 -12.81 -10.43 122.74
N THR A 956 -13.10 -11.44 123.55
CA THR A 956 -12.85 -12.85 123.23
C THR A 956 -14.14 -13.65 123.24
N GLY A 957 -14.39 -14.43 122.18
CA GLY A 957 -15.57 -15.29 122.03
C GLY A 957 -15.63 -15.99 120.68
N ALA A 958 -16.78 -16.58 120.36
CA ALA A 958 -16.95 -17.40 119.17
C ALA A 958 -17.19 -16.57 117.90
N VAL A 959 -16.54 -16.97 116.80
CA VAL A 959 -16.70 -16.35 115.47
C VAL A 959 -16.80 -17.40 114.37
N VAL A 960 -17.42 -17.04 113.24
CA VAL A 960 -17.39 -17.84 112.01
C VAL A 960 -16.53 -17.10 110.99
N ALA A 961 -15.56 -17.80 110.40
CA ALA A 961 -14.65 -17.27 109.38
C ALA A 961 -14.88 -17.95 108.03
N GLY A 962 -14.80 -17.19 106.93
CA GLY A 962 -15.04 -17.75 105.59
C GLY A 962 -14.83 -16.76 104.45
N ILE A 963 -14.88 -17.28 103.22
CA ILE A 963 -14.71 -16.49 101.99
C ILE A 963 -16.06 -16.06 101.43
N VAL A 964 -16.18 -14.78 101.07
CA VAL A 964 -17.36 -14.24 100.38
C VAL A 964 -16.93 -13.60 99.05
N GLY A 965 -17.72 -13.86 97.99
CA GLY A 965 -17.53 -13.28 96.64
C GLY A 965 -16.99 -14.26 95.59
N ILE A 966 -17.41 -14.08 94.32
CA ILE A 966 -17.04 -14.96 93.19
C ILE A 966 -15.89 -14.36 92.34
N LYS A 967 -15.81 -13.03 92.26
CA LYS A 967 -14.81 -12.32 91.42
C LYS A 967 -13.75 -11.54 92.21
N LYS A 968 -14.08 -11.16 93.45
CA LYS A 968 -13.15 -10.57 94.42
C LYS A 968 -13.37 -11.35 95.71
N PHE A 969 -12.47 -12.29 96.01
CA PHE A 969 -12.56 -13.12 97.21
C PHE A 969 -12.13 -12.29 98.41
N ALA A 970 -12.98 -12.19 99.44
CA ALA A 970 -12.64 -11.56 100.71
C ALA A 970 -12.79 -12.58 101.84
N TYR A 971 -11.76 -12.74 102.65
CA TYR A 971 -11.81 -13.52 103.89
C TYR A 971 -12.24 -12.60 105.02
N ASP A 972 -13.31 -12.95 105.74
CA ASP A 972 -13.88 -12.10 106.79
C ASP A 972 -14.44 -12.96 107.94
N ILE A 973 -14.74 -12.31 109.07
CA ILE A 973 -15.25 -12.94 110.29
C ILE A 973 -16.61 -12.34 110.70
N TRP A 974 -17.48 -13.19 111.25
CA TRP A 974 -18.81 -12.78 111.72
C TRP A 974 -19.12 -13.39 113.08
N GLY A 975 -19.72 -12.60 113.96
CA GLY A 975 -20.19 -13.01 115.28
C GLY A 975 -20.35 -11.83 116.23
N ASP A 976 -21.11 -12.01 117.30
CA ASP A 976 -21.34 -10.98 118.31
C ASP A 976 -20.03 -10.53 118.95
N THR A 977 -19.04 -11.42 119.02
CA THR A 977 -17.68 -11.13 119.49
C THR A 977 -17.01 -9.98 118.74
N VAL A 978 -17.22 -9.87 117.42
CA VAL A 978 -16.65 -8.79 116.60
C VAL A 978 -17.31 -7.46 116.96
N ASN A 979 -18.63 -7.46 117.15
CA ASN A 979 -19.38 -6.27 117.53
C ASN A 979 -18.98 -5.79 118.94
N LEU A 980 -18.86 -6.72 119.89
CA LEU A 980 -18.44 -6.41 121.26
C LEU A 980 -17.01 -5.88 121.30
N ALA A 981 -16.06 -6.44 120.53
CA ALA A 981 -14.70 -5.90 120.43
C ALA A 981 -14.69 -4.45 119.92
N ALA A 982 -15.49 -4.16 118.89
CA ALA A 982 -15.65 -2.78 118.40
C ALA A 982 -16.28 -1.87 119.46
N ARG A 983 -17.25 -2.36 120.27
CA ARG A 983 -17.80 -1.59 121.39
C ARG A 983 -16.77 -1.34 122.49
N MET A 984 -15.89 -2.29 122.78
CA MET A 984 -14.79 -2.09 123.74
C MET A 984 -13.84 -1.00 123.25
N GLU A 985 -13.58 -0.91 121.95
CA GLU A 985 -12.75 0.16 121.36
C GLU A 985 -13.45 1.50 121.56
N THR A 986 -14.72 1.59 121.14
CA THR A 986 -15.44 2.86 121.13
C THR A 986 -15.64 3.43 122.53
N ASN A 987 -15.81 2.57 123.54
CA ASN A 987 -15.92 2.96 124.95
C ASN A 987 -14.55 3.04 125.67
N GLY A 988 -13.45 2.81 124.97
CA GLY A 988 -12.09 2.97 125.50
C GLY A 988 -11.53 4.37 125.29
N ASP A 989 -10.63 4.78 126.18
CA ASP A 989 -9.85 6.00 126.05
C ASP A 989 -8.62 5.79 125.14
N ALA A 990 -8.21 6.86 124.46
CA ALA A 990 -7.00 6.82 123.63
C ALA A 990 -5.74 6.64 124.47
N GLY A 991 -4.77 5.91 123.91
CA GLY A 991 -3.54 5.54 124.62
C GLY A 991 -3.72 4.39 125.61
N LYS A 992 -4.93 3.83 125.74
CA LYS A 992 -5.24 2.71 126.63
C LYS A 992 -5.77 1.51 125.83
N VAL A 993 -5.54 0.32 126.38
CA VAL A 993 -6.10 -0.93 125.87
C VAL A 993 -7.30 -1.30 126.73
N ASN A 994 -8.50 -1.17 126.16
CA ASN A 994 -9.75 -1.51 126.83
C ASN A 994 -10.17 -2.94 126.52
N ILE A 995 -10.51 -3.70 127.55
CA ILE A 995 -10.89 -5.10 127.42
C ILE A 995 -12.20 -5.39 128.16
N SER A 996 -12.97 -6.31 127.60
CA SER A 996 -14.17 -6.84 128.27
C SER A 996 -13.83 -7.76 129.45
N GLU A 997 -14.80 -7.98 130.35
CA GLU A 997 -14.70 -8.94 131.46
C GLU A 997 -14.31 -10.35 131.01
N THR A 998 -14.83 -10.82 129.87
CA THR A 998 -14.49 -12.13 129.32
C THR A 998 -13.01 -12.24 129.00
N THR A 999 -12.45 -11.23 128.32
CA THR A 999 -11.01 -11.18 128.02
C THR A 999 -10.19 -11.01 129.30
N HIS A 1000 -10.62 -10.11 130.20
CA HIS A 1000 -9.97 -9.90 131.49
C HIS A 1000 -9.84 -11.22 132.27
N ASN A 1001 -10.90 -12.02 132.33
CA ASN A 1001 -10.89 -13.28 133.06
C ASN A 1001 -9.85 -14.28 132.53
N LEU A 1002 -9.54 -14.22 131.23
CA LEU A 1002 -8.51 -15.05 130.60
C LEU A 1002 -7.10 -14.54 130.91
N ILE A 1003 -6.90 -13.22 130.99
CA ILE A 1003 -5.56 -12.63 131.08
C ILE A 1003 -5.16 -12.10 132.48
N GLN A 1004 -6.10 -11.99 133.43
CA GLN A 1004 -5.90 -11.34 134.75
C GLN A 1004 -4.78 -11.93 135.61
N LYS A 1005 -4.31 -13.15 135.29
CA LYS A 1005 -3.15 -13.77 135.96
C LYS A 1005 -1.81 -13.20 135.47
N LEU A 1006 -1.77 -12.73 134.23
CA LEU A 1006 -0.55 -12.28 133.53
C LEU A 1006 -0.52 -10.75 133.35
N PHE A 1007 -1.63 -10.06 133.54
CA PHE A 1007 -1.71 -8.60 133.37
C PHE A 1007 -2.33 -7.95 134.60
N ARG A 1008 -1.82 -6.77 134.96
CA ARG A 1008 -2.48 -5.89 135.92
C ARG A 1008 -3.55 -5.09 135.19
N CYS A 1009 -4.80 -5.33 135.57
CA CYS A 1009 -5.94 -4.63 135.00
C CYS A 1009 -6.68 -3.78 136.04
N THR A 1010 -7.19 -2.62 135.62
CA THR A 1010 -7.96 -1.69 136.45
C THR A 1010 -9.40 -1.63 135.94
N TYR A 1011 -10.37 -1.77 136.83
CA TYR A 1011 -11.78 -1.67 136.46
C TYR A 1011 -12.12 -0.25 136.00
N HIS A 1012 -12.69 -0.12 134.80
CA HIS A 1012 -12.97 1.16 134.15
C HIS A 1012 -14.42 1.23 133.62
N GLY A 1013 -15.38 0.85 134.47
CA GLY A 1013 -16.80 1.03 134.20
C GLY A 1013 -17.47 -0.15 133.53
N GLN A 1014 -18.72 0.07 133.12
CA GLN A 1014 -19.61 -0.99 132.63
C GLN A 1014 -20.35 -0.50 131.40
N TYR A 1015 -20.48 -1.38 130.40
CA TYR A 1015 -21.23 -1.12 129.18
C TYR A 1015 -22.51 -1.96 129.17
N THR A 1016 -23.67 -1.31 129.14
CA THR A 1016 -24.97 -1.98 129.02
C THR A 1016 -25.31 -2.19 127.54
N GLU A 1017 -25.46 -3.44 127.13
CA GLU A 1017 -25.90 -3.78 125.79
C GLU A 1017 -27.40 -3.50 125.60
N THR A 1018 -27.83 -3.35 124.35
CA THR A 1018 -29.24 -3.10 123.95
C THR A 1018 -30.23 -4.13 124.51
N ASP A 1019 -29.75 -5.32 124.87
CA ASP A 1019 -30.54 -6.43 125.44
C ASP A 1019 -30.52 -6.48 126.98
N GLY A 1020 -29.81 -5.55 127.63
CA GLY A 1020 -29.81 -5.37 129.09
C GLY A 1020 -28.72 -6.13 129.86
N GLU A 1021 -27.78 -6.81 129.20
CA GLU A 1021 -26.59 -7.36 129.86
C GLU A 1021 -25.53 -6.28 130.07
N ASP A 1022 -25.07 -6.16 131.31
CA ASP A 1022 -24.07 -5.17 131.69
C ASP A 1022 -22.66 -5.82 131.70
N ILE A 1023 -21.82 -5.48 130.72
CA ILE A 1023 -20.46 -6.03 130.58
C ILE A 1023 -19.46 -5.12 131.30
N ASN A 1024 -18.72 -5.69 132.26
CA ASN A 1024 -17.65 -4.98 132.96
C ASN A 1024 -16.45 -4.73 132.02
N MET A 1025 -15.86 -3.54 132.10
CA MET A 1025 -14.71 -3.13 131.28
C MET A 1025 -13.49 -2.88 132.15
N TYR A 1026 -12.31 -3.17 131.60
CA TYR A 1026 -11.04 -3.06 132.28
C TYR A 1026 -9.99 -2.43 131.37
N TYR A 1027 -9.14 -1.58 131.92
CA TYR A 1027 -7.91 -1.17 131.25
C TYR A 1027 -6.76 -2.08 131.61
N VAL A 1028 -5.94 -2.39 130.61
CA VAL A 1028 -4.67 -3.09 130.80
C VAL A 1028 -3.58 -2.06 131.09
N GLU A 1029 -2.94 -2.16 132.25
CA GLU A 1029 -1.91 -1.20 132.67
C GLU A 1029 -0.49 -1.73 132.46
N GLU A 1030 -0.24 -2.98 132.83
CA GLU A 1030 1.10 -3.56 132.88
C GLU A 1030 1.03 -5.07 132.67
N TYR A 1031 2.01 -5.62 131.94
CA TYR A 1031 2.23 -7.06 131.85
C TYR A 1031 3.09 -7.52 133.03
N LEU A 1032 2.62 -8.52 133.76
CA LEU A 1032 3.24 -9.09 134.96
C LEU A 1032 3.94 -10.43 134.71
N GLY A 1033 3.95 -10.92 133.46
CA GLY A 1033 4.63 -12.15 133.09
C GLY A 1033 6.15 -11.93 132.94
N ASP A 1034 6.93 -12.88 133.48
CA ASP A 1034 8.40 -12.93 133.34
C ASP A 1034 8.85 -13.30 131.91
#